data_AF-A0A7K4S2X9-F1
#
_entry.id   AF-A0A7K4S2X9-F1
#
_cell.length_a   1.000
_cell.length_b   1.000
_cell.length_c   1.000
_cell.angle_alpha   90.00
_cell.angle_beta   90.00
_cell.angle_gamma   90.00
#
_symmetry.space_group_name_H-M   'P 1'
#
loop_
_entity.id
_entity.type
_entity.pdbx_description
1 polymer ?
#
loop_
_entity_poly.entity_id
_entity_poly.type
_entity_poly.pdbx_seq_one_letter_code
_entity_poly.pdbx_strand_id
1 'polypeptide(L)'
;VEAVTLFEVVSMGKRAMQSVVDDWVEAYKQDRNVALLDLINFFIQCSGCQGMVTAEMFQSLHKKDVMRKMTETFDEDNEDYPLIRTGPYWKKFKTNFCEFIAVLVQQCQCSILYDNYLMDTIISLLTGLADSMVRAFRHTSTLAAMKLLTAVVSVHLNLDVNKHNAQRLYEVEKKRISGKRTNCRLDQLERKRKEYEQKLLEVQNMMNAIFKGTFLNRYRDVIPEIRATCMEEIGSWIKTYPDAFLNDSYLKYIGWMLYDKQAEVRLKCVLGLQGIYSRKELVSRMDLFTSRFKDRIVSMPLDKDHEVAVQAMKLLMLMSQNCEDVLSAEDCETLYLFVYTTHRPLAVAAGEFLYKRLLSREGDEEVRPKGEGKFGASSDQLKRLIRFSLESELHKHVAYLIDSLWDWAGKFLKDWECMTTLLLRNGEEDGEALSDAHESVLIEIILATVREAAEGHPPVGRGATKKILSVKEKKIQLEDCTKITEHFIMVLPQLLAKYSADAQKVANLLQIPQYYDLDVYRTGHLEKHLDALLREVKDIVAKHSDLTVLEASSRTYYILCSEETAIYSQVDRARTQLIDELMGQLNQLLDAFWQKEEGFCMDAGEISQMNSALRRVAAFHNAHDLTKWNLYDKTLRLLVFEMEHGSLPVLMILPALQCTYFSLLWQLAAVSENSPKETLFALRRELRRFSQICMWFLHHKEEDVREKAFMILCDWLLILSHQDSNDNEEAVGLLYYLPSTSLQEKLLLFIQKHVFLEEEGESKDLTEEEERKDESCKLDDLHKKRRLLAAYCKLIVHNVVEMTAAAEIYKYYVKTYNDFGDIIKETLSKTRHNNKIQSAKTLILCLQQLFQAHAESQDRNSDVDFSSASFTNMKELARRFSLTFGWDQVKSRESVAMIHKEGIEFAFQGAAGVDGKCSPPNLSFLLLISEFSNKLLKPDKRLV
;
A
#
# COMPACT_ATOMS: atom_id res chain seq x y z
N VAL A 1 -20.27 36.01 -39.78
CA VAL A 1 -19.59 34.79 -39.28
C VAL A 1 -18.23 35.25 -38.82
N GLU A 2 -17.98 35.31 -37.52
CA GLU A 2 -16.63 35.63 -37.02
C GLU A 2 -15.63 34.60 -37.57
N ALA A 3 -14.48 35.07 -38.03
CA ALA A 3 -13.44 34.20 -38.54
C ALA A 3 -12.94 33.31 -37.39
N VAL A 4 -12.99 31.99 -37.58
CA VAL A 4 -12.51 31.02 -36.59
C VAL A 4 -11.01 31.22 -36.40
N THR A 5 -10.59 31.41 -35.14
CA THR A 5 -9.19 31.66 -34.79
C THR A 5 -8.35 30.38 -34.89
N LEU A 6 -7.04 30.53 -35.08
CA LEU A 6 -6.12 29.38 -35.10
C LEU A 6 -6.17 28.59 -33.77
N PHE A 7 -6.41 29.27 -32.64
CA PHE A 7 -6.59 28.63 -31.33
C PHE A 7 -7.81 27.71 -31.30
N GLU A 8 -8.96 28.17 -31.82
CA GLU A 8 -10.18 27.35 -31.89
C GLU A 8 -9.98 26.13 -32.79
N VAL A 9 -9.31 26.28 -33.94
CA VAL A 9 -9.01 25.17 -34.85
C VAL A 9 -8.14 24.10 -34.17
N VAL A 10 -7.05 24.51 -33.52
CA VAL A 10 -6.10 23.60 -32.85
C VAL A 10 -6.73 22.96 -31.61
N SER A 11 -7.52 23.70 -30.84
CA SER A 11 -8.19 23.21 -29.63
C SER A 11 -9.30 22.20 -29.93
N MET A 12 -10.11 22.44 -30.97
CA MET A 12 -11.13 21.49 -31.40
C MET A 12 -10.53 20.22 -32.01
N GLY A 13 -9.40 20.32 -32.71
CA GLY A 13 -8.65 19.18 -33.23
C GLY A 13 -9.49 18.27 -34.15
N LYS A 14 -10.32 18.89 -35.00
CA LYS A 14 -11.19 18.20 -35.98
C LYS A 14 -10.55 18.00 -37.36
N ARG A 15 -9.50 18.78 -37.67
CA ARG A 15 -8.74 18.72 -38.93
C ARG A 15 -7.37 18.10 -38.67
N ALA A 16 -6.78 17.48 -39.69
CA ALA A 16 -5.39 17.03 -39.63
C ALA A 16 -4.46 18.24 -39.45
N MET A 17 -3.52 18.16 -38.51
CA MET A 17 -2.65 19.29 -38.14
C MET A 17 -1.85 19.82 -39.33
N GLN A 18 -1.38 18.91 -40.17
CA GLN A 18 -0.73 19.18 -41.45
C GLN A 18 -1.53 20.14 -42.33
N SER A 19 -2.84 19.90 -42.50
CA SER A 19 -3.70 20.75 -43.32
C SER A 19 -3.88 22.16 -42.72
N VAL A 20 -3.90 22.28 -41.39
CA VAL A 20 -4.01 23.59 -40.71
C VAL A 20 -2.74 24.40 -40.94
N VAL A 21 -1.58 23.75 -40.85
CA VAL A 21 -0.28 24.38 -41.12
C VAL A 21 -0.13 24.74 -42.59
N ASP A 22 -0.55 23.89 -43.53
CA ASP A 22 -0.47 24.18 -44.97
C ASP A 22 -1.31 25.42 -45.34
N ASP A 23 -2.52 25.53 -44.80
CA ASP A 23 -3.38 26.71 -44.98
C ASP A 23 -2.68 27.97 -44.45
N TRP A 24 -2.07 27.89 -43.26
CA TRP A 24 -1.34 29.01 -42.66
C TRP A 24 -0.07 29.38 -43.46
N VAL A 25 0.67 28.39 -43.96
CA VAL A 25 1.86 28.60 -44.81
C VAL A 25 1.47 29.30 -46.11
N GLU A 26 0.33 28.95 -46.70
CA GLU A 26 -0.15 29.62 -47.91
C GLU A 26 -0.58 31.06 -47.63
N ALA A 27 -1.27 31.32 -46.51
CA ALA A 27 -1.58 32.67 -46.05
C ALA A 27 -0.29 33.50 -45.83
N TYR A 28 0.77 32.90 -45.28
CA TYR A 28 2.06 33.55 -45.07
C TYR A 28 2.76 33.95 -46.38
N LYS A 29 2.63 33.14 -47.44
CA LYS A 29 3.15 33.50 -48.76
C LYS A 29 2.39 34.66 -49.40
N GLN A 30 1.09 34.79 -49.10
CA GLN A 30 0.25 35.88 -49.61
C GLN A 30 0.52 37.19 -48.88
N ASP A 31 0.47 37.20 -47.54
CA ASP A 31 0.81 38.34 -46.70
C ASP A 31 1.49 37.89 -45.41
N ARG A 32 2.79 38.17 -45.31
CA ARG A 32 3.62 37.77 -44.17
C ARG A 32 3.21 38.45 -42.87
N ASN A 33 2.77 39.70 -42.91
CA ASN A 33 2.44 40.46 -41.70
C ASN A 33 1.13 39.96 -41.08
N VAL A 34 0.12 39.72 -41.92
CA VAL A 34 -1.20 39.24 -41.47
C VAL A 34 -1.08 37.83 -40.90
N ALA A 35 -0.44 36.90 -41.62
CA ALA A 35 -0.27 35.53 -41.14
C ALA A 35 0.58 35.45 -39.86
N LEU A 36 1.59 36.32 -39.72
CA LEU A 36 2.41 36.39 -38.51
C LEU A 36 1.63 36.96 -37.32
N LEU A 37 0.79 37.97 -37.54
CA LEU A 37 -0.11 38.50 -36.51
C LEU A 37 -1.05 37.42 -35.97
N ASP A 38 -1.62 36.60 -36.85
CA ASP A 38 -2.47 35.47 -36.46
C ASP A 38 -1.70 34.44 -35.62
N LEU A 39 -0.45 34.15 -35.98
CA LEU A 39 0.41 33.24 -35.22
C LEU A 39 0.84 33.81 -33.86
N ILE A 40 1.08 35.12 -33.76
CA ILE A 40 1.34 35.81 -32.49
C ILE A 40 0.11 35.71 -31.57
N ASN A 41 -1.06 36.02 -32.10
CA ASN A 41 -2.32 35.93 -31.36
C ASN A 41 -2.63 34.50 -30.93
N PHE A 42 -2.31 33.49 -31.75
CA PHE A 42 -2.41 32.09 -31.37
C PHE A 42 -1.63 31.78 -30.09
N PHE A 43 -0.36 32.16 -29.98
CA PHE A 43 0.44 31.90 -28.77
C PHE A 43 -0.10 32.63 -27.52
N ILE A 44 -0.61 33.85 -27.70
CA ILE A 44 -1.23 34.65 -26.63
C ILE A 44 -2.54 33.99 -26.15
N GLN A 45 -3.39 33.57 -27.07
CA GLN A 45 -4.65 32.86 -26.76
C GLN A 45 -4.41 31.49 -26.13
N CYS A 46 -3.39 30.75 -26.59
CA CYS A 46 -2.97 29.49 -25.95
C CYS A 46 -2.55 29.67 -24.49
N SER A 47 -2.16 30.90 -24.10
CA SER A 47 -1.87 31.26 -22.73
C SER A 47 -3.11 31.65 -21.92
N GLY A 48 -4.31 31.61 -22.52
CA GLY A 48 -5.58 31.95 -21.88
C GLY A 48 -5.95 33.44 -21.93
N CYS A 49 -5.09 34.27 -22.53
CA CYS A 49 -5.35 35.70 -22.66
C CYS A 49 -6.48 35.95 -23.67
N GLN A 50 -7.46 36.77 -23.28
CA GLN A 50 -8.56 37.20 -24.16
C GLN A 50 -8.18 38.44 -25.00
N GLY A 51 -7.07 39.09 -24.66
CA GLY A 51 -6.52 40.21 -25.42
C GLY A 51 -6.01 39.77 -26.79
N MET A 52 -6.13 40.66 -27.78
CA MET A 52 -5.64 40.47 -29.13
C MET A 52 -4.62 41.56 -29.46
N VAL A 53 -3.50 41.17 -30.06
CA VAL A 53 -2.53 42.09 -30.68
C VAL A 53 -3.11 42.55 -32.00
N THR A 54 -3.25 43.87 -32.16
CA THR A 54 -3.74 44.49 -33.39
C THR A 54 -2.60 44.75 -34.37
N ALA A 55 -2.93 44.99 -35.64
CA ALA A 55 -1.95 45.34 -36.67
C ALA A 55 -1.16 46.61 -36.32
N GLU A 56 -1.80 47.60 -35.68
CA GLU A 56 -1.16 48.83 -35.20
C GLU A 56 -0.13 48.55 -34.10
N MET A 57 -0.47 47.68 -33.15
CA MET A 57 0.45 47.26 -32.09
C MET A 57 1.65 46.50 -32.64
N PHE A 58 1.42 45.63 -33.64
CA PHE A 58 2.46 44.87 -34.31
C PHE A 58 3.42 45.75 -35.13
N GLN A 59 2.92 46.84 -35.73
CA GLN A 59 3.72 47.82 -36.46
C GLN A 59 4.49 48.80 -35.55
N SER A 60 4.15 48.87 -34.26
CA SER A 60 4.81 49.76 -33.30
C SER A 60 6.25 49.32 -32.98
N LEU A 61 7.17 50.29 -32.81
CA LEU A 61 8.62 50.07 -32.67
C LEU A 61 9.06 49.43 -31.33
N HIS A 62 8.17 49.26 -30.35
CA HIS A 62 8.52 48.79 -29.01
C HIS A 62 7.76 47.51 -28.61
N LYS A 63 8.34 46.34 -28.93
CA LYS A 63 7.83 45.01 -28.56
C LYS A 63 7.53 44.83 -27.05
N LYS A 64 8.19 45.61 -26.17
CA LYS A 64 7.94 45.61 -24.72
C LYS A 64 6.57 46.19 -24.34
N ASP A 65 6.03 47.11 -25.14
CA ASP A 65 4.76 47.76 -24.85
C ASP A 65 3.56 46.88 -25.23
N VAL A 66 3.70 46.06 -26.27
CA VAL A 66 2.74 45.01 -26.63
C VAL A 66 2.60 44.01 -25.47
N MET A 67 3.73 43.56 -24.91
CA MET A 67 3.76 42.62 -23.78
C MET A 67 3.13 43.18 -22.51
N ARG A 68 3.41 44.45 -22.20
CA ARG A 68 2.77 45.16 -21.08
C ARG A 68 1.26 45.24 -21.28
N LYS A 69 0.82 45.60 -22.50
CA LYS A 69 -0.60 45.71 -22.80
C LYS A 69 -1.35 44.39 -22.72
N MET A 70 -0.76 43.30 -23.21
CA MET A 70 -1.34 41.97 -23.09
C MET A 70 -1.43 41.49 -21.63
N THR A 71 -0.49 41.93 -20.79
CA THR A 71 -0.52 41.68 -19.34
C THR A 71 -1.63 42.48 -18.66
N GLU A 72 -1.83 43.75 -19.02
CA GLU A 72 -2.95 44.59 -18.52
C GLU A 72 -4.33 44.03 -18.91
N THR A 73 -4.44 43.41 -20.09
CA THR A 73 -5.68 42.78 -20.57
C THR A 73 -5.84 41.33 -20.09
N PHE A 74 -4.89 40.82 -19.33
CA PHE A 74 -4.99 39.48 -18.75
C PHE A 74 -5.89 39.58 -17.51
N ASP A 75 -6.94 38.76 -17.48
CA ASP A 75 -7.84 38.70 -16.34
C ASP A 75 -7.12 38.00 -15.17
N GLU A 76 -6.69 38.77 -14.18
CA GLU A 76 -5.99 38.26 -12.99
C GLU A 76 -6.91 37.41 -12.08
N ASP A 77 -8.23 37.55 -12.20
CA ASP A 77 -9.20 36.81 -11.37
C ASP A 77 -9.34 35.33 -11.80
N ASN A 78 -8.87 34.98 -13.01
CA ASN A 78 -8.93 33.62 -13.54
C ASN A 78 -7.55 32.96 -13.51
N GLU A 79 -7.24 32.26 -12.42
CA GLU A 79 -5.97 31.54 -12.26
C GLU A 79 -5.78 30.40 -13.29
N ASP A 80 -6.87 29.95 -13.95
CA ASP A 80 -6.90 28.80 -14.85
C ASP A 80 -6.65 29.15 -16.34
N TYR A 81 -5.50 28.74 -16.86
CA TYR A 81 -5.13 28.83 -18.28
C TYR A 81 -5.05 27.46 -18.98
N PRO A 82 -5.13 27.38 -20.32
CA PRO A 82 -5.32 26.14 -21.08
C PRO A 82 -4.39 24.95 -20.74
N LEU A 83 -3.15 25.20 -20.33
CA LEU A 83 -2.17 24.15 -20.02
C LEU A 83 -2.32 23.50 -18.65
N ILE A 84 -2.98 24.15 -17.68
CA ILE A 84 -3.19 23.61 -16.33
C ILE A 84 -4.61 23.09 -16.10
N ARG A 85 -5.54 23.40 -17.02
CA ARG A 85 -6.91 22.89 -16.96
C ARG A 85 -6.94 21.37 -17.08
N THR A 86 -7.75 20.73 -16.23
CA THR A 86 -7.88 19.28 -16.18
C THR A 86 -8.95 18.77 -17.14
N GLY A 87 -8.86 17.51 -17.54
CA GLY A 87 -9.84 16.84 -18.42
C GLY A 87 -9.28 16.42 -19.79
N PRO A 88 -9.97 15.50 -20.49
CA PRO A 88 -9.48 14.91 -21.75
C PRO A 88 -9.35 15.94 -22.88
N TYR A 89 -10.24 16.95 -22.91
CA TYR A 89 -10.19 18.04 -23.88
C TYR A 89 -8.88 18.84 -23.80
N TRP A 90 -8.50 19.29 -22.60
CA TRP A 90 -7.29 20.10 -22.41
C TRP A 90 -6.00 19.28 -22.56
N LYS A 91 -6.02 17.98 -22.19
CA LYS A 91 -4.92 17.06 -22.52
C LYS A 91 -4.72 16.91 -24.04
N LYS A 92 -5.82 16.78 -24.80
CA LYS A 92 -5.79 16.76 -26.27
C LYS A 92 -5.28 18.09 -26.82
N PHE A 93 -5.76 19.23 -26.33
CA PHE A 93 -5.26 20.54 -26.72
C PHE A 93 -3.75 20.68 -26.51
N LYS A 94 -3.21 20.31 -25.34
CA LYS A 94 -1.76 20.36 -25.09
C LYS A 94 -0.97 19.53 -26.12
N THR A 95 -1.49 18.35 -26.48
CA THR A 95 -0.88 17.47 -27.50
C THR A 95 -0.91 18.14 -28.88
N ASN A 96 -2.08 18.62 -29.30
CA ASN A 96 -2.29 19.33 -30.56
C ASN A 96 -1.41 20.60 -30.66
N PHE A 97 -1.28 21.36 -29.57
CA PHE A 97 -0.44 22.56 -29.50
C PHE A 97 1.04 22.22 -29.76
N CYS A 98 1.54 21.15 -29.13
CA CYS A 98 2.91 20.69 -29.34
C CYS A 98 3.12 20.18 -30.78
N GLU A 99 2.14 19.44 -31.32
CA GLU A 99 2.16 18.91 -32.69
C GLU A 99 2.15 20.04 -33.72
N PHE A 100 1.29 21.06 -33.54
CA PHE A 100 1.21 22.23 -34.42
C PHE A 100 2.59 22.87 -34.63
N ILE A 101 3.32 23.12 -33.55
CA ILE A 101 4.65 23.74 -33.60
C ILE A 101 5.64 22.86 -34.36
N ALA A 102 5.62 21.55 -34.11
CA ALA A 102 6.51 20.61 -34.79
C ALA A 102 6.23 20.57 -36.30
N VAL A 103 4.95 20.48 -36.69
CA VAL A 103 4.52 20.43 -38.09
C VAL A 103 4.80 21.76 -38.80
N LEU A 104 4.59 22.90 -38.14
CA LEU A 104 4.93 24.23 -38.66
C LEU A 104 6.39 24.32 -39.10
N VAL A 105 7.32 23.91 -38.24
CA VAL A 105 8.75 23.93 -38.56
C VAL A 105 9.07 22.97 -39.70
N GLN A 106 8.48 21.77 -39.69
CA GLN A 106 8.69 20.77 -40.74
C GLN A 106 8.21 21.27 -42.11
N GLN A 107 7.09 21.96 -42.20
CA GLN A 107 6.60 22.50 -43.49
C GLN A 107 7.41 23.70 -43.98
N CYS A 108 7.95 24.49 -43.05
CA CYS A 108 8.80 25.63 -43.40
C CYS A 108 10.24 25.24 -43.77
N GLN A 109 10.66 23.99 -43.52
CA GLN A 109 12.08 23.58 -43.57
C GLN A 109 12.78 23.72 -44.92
N CYS A 110 12.05 23.83 -46.04
CA CYS A 110 12.64 23.93 -47.37
C CYS A 110 12.95 25.37 -47.81
N SER A 111 12.21 26.36 -47.30
CA SER A 111 12.32 27.76 -47.76
C SER A 111 12.05 28.77 -46.65
N ILE A 112 10.81 28.83 -46.14
CA ILE A 112 10.35 29.87 -45.20
C ILE A 112 11.17 29.92 -43.91
N LEU A 113 11.72 28.78 -43.46
CA LEU A 113 12.57 28.71 -42.27
C LEU A 113 13.78 29.67 -42.33
N TYR A 114 14.29 29.94 -43.54
CA TYR A 114 15.53 30.72 -43.78
C TYR A 114 15.26 32.14 -44.29
N ASP A 115 14.03 32.66 -44.15
CA ASP A 115 13.65 33.97 -44.69
C ASP A 115 14.08 35.17 -43.83
N ASN A 116 14.76 34.90 -42.70
CA ASN A 116 15.20 35.88 -41.70
C ASN A 116 14.07 36.78 -41.16
N TYR A 117 12.84 36.29 -41.14
CA TYR A 117 11.68 37.05 -40.69
C TYR A 117 10.78 36.25 -39.75
N LEU A 118 10.30 35.08 -40.18
CA LEU A 118 9.36 34.27 -39.38
C LEU A 118 9.98 33.83 -38.05
N MET A 119 11.08 33.09 -38.10
CA MET A 119 11.67 32.47 -36.92
C MET A 119 12.25 33.51 -35.96
N ASP A 120 12.88 34.57 -36.45
CA ASP A 120 13.40 35.65 -35.60
C ASP A 120 12.28 36.34 -34.81
N THR A 121 11.12 36.54 -35.43
CA THR A 121 9.96 37.13 -34.77
C THR A 121 9.36 36.19 -33.73
N ILE A 122 9.18 34.91 -34.07
CA ILE A 122 8.62 33.92 -33.13
C ILE A 122 9.57 33.65 -31.96
N ILE A 123 10.87 33.47 -32.20
CA ILE A 123 11.86 33.28 -31.14
C ILE A 123 11.91 34.52 -30.24
N SER A 124 11.88 35.73 -30.81
CA SER A 124 11.82 36.98 -30.05
C SER A 124 10.56 37.09 -29.19
N LEU A 125 9.39 36.74 -29.73
CA LEU A 125 8.12 36.75 -29.00
C LEU A 125 8.15 35.74 -27.85
N LEU A 126 8.47 34.47 -28.14
CA LEU A 126 8.45 33.41 -27.14
C LEU A 126 9.45 33.66 -26.02
N THR A 127 10.64 34.19 -26.35
CA THR A 127 11.63 34.61 -25.35
C THR A 127 11.09 35.71 -24.45
N GLY A 128 10.42 36.73 -25.03
CA GLY A 128 9.80 37.81 -24.26
C GLY A 128 8.66 37.33 -23.36
N LEU A 129 7.79 36.46 -23.86
CA LEU A 129 6.71 35.84 -23.08
C LEU A 129 7.26 34.96 -21.95
N ALA A 130 8.36 34.22 -22.21
CA ALA A 130 9.02 33.36 -21.23
C ALA A 130 9.74 34.14 -20.11
N ASP A 131 9.95 35.44 -20.29
CA ASP A 131 10.49 36.33 -19.26
C ASP A 131 9.39 37.09 -18.51
N SER A 132 8.11 36.89 -18.86
CA SER A 132 6.98 37.52 -18.18
C SER A 132 6.82 37.04 -16.75
N MET A 133 6.36 37.92 -15.86
CA MET A 133 5.95 37.59 -14.50
C MET A 133 4.65 36.78 -14.48
N VAL A 134 3.80 36.91 -15.51
CA VAL A 134 2.54 36.15 -15.65
C VAL A 134 2.85 34.68 -15.92
N ARG A 135 2.45 33.81 -14.99
CA ARG A 135 2.70 32.35 -15.09
C ARG A 135 2.16 31.76 -16.40
N ALA A 136 0.96 32.17 -16.83
CA ALA A 136 0.30 31.61 -18.00
C ALA A 136 1.10 31.85 -19.29
N PHE A 137 1.57 33.09 -19.52
CA PHE A 137 2.48 33.42 -20.61
C PHE A 137 3.79 32.66 -20.48
N ARG A 138 4.42 32.72 -19.30
CA ARG A 138 5.73 32.11 -19.07
C ARG A 138 5.74 30.60 -19.31
N HIS A 139 4.73 29.88 -18.81
CA HIS A 139 4.61 28.44 -18.97
C HIS A 139 4.32 28.07 -20.44
N THR A 140 3.36 28.74 -21.06
CA THR A 140 2.94 28.43 -22.44
C THR A 140 4.03 28.72 -23.45
N SER A 141 4.71 29.86 -23.33
CA SER A 141 5.81 30.21 -24.23
C SER A 141 7.04 29.34 -23.99
N THR A 142 7.32 28.93 -22.75
CA THR A 142 8.42 27.99 -22.49
C THR A 142 8.14 26.65 -23.14
N LEU A 143 6.94 26.09 -23.00
CA LEU A 143 6.56 24.85 -23.68
C LEU A 143 6.68 25.01 -25.21
N ALA A 144 6.18 26.12 -25.75
CA ALA A 144 6.27 26.40 -27.18
C ALA A 144 7.72 26.49 -27.66
N ALA A 145 8.57 27.22 -26.93
CA ALA A 145 9.98 27.39 -27.25
C ALA A 145 10.75 26.08 -27.16
N MET A 146 10.48 25.23 -26.16
CA MET A 146 11.15 23.92 -26.08
C MET A 146 10.72 23.01 -27.24
N LYS A 147 9.43 22.95 -27.59
CA LYS A 147 8.94 22.19 -28.74
C LYS A 147 9.47 22.73 -30.08
N LEU A 148 9.57 24.06 -30.20
CA LEU A 148 10.20 24.73 -31.33
C LEU A 148 11.66 24.29 -31.46
N LEU A 149 12.42 24.31 -30.36
CA LEU A 149 13.80 23.85 -30.35
C LEU A 149 13.91 22.38 -30.75
N THR A 150 13.04 21.50 -30.24
CA THR A 150 12.98 20.08 -30.64
C THR A 150 12.78 19.91 -32.14
N ALA A 151 11.87 20.67 -32.74
CA ALA A 151 11.62 20.61 -34.17
C ALA A 151 12.81 21.15 -34.99
N VAL A 152 13.44 22.23 -34.54
CA VAL A 152 14.64 22.81 -35.16
C VAL A 152 15.83 21.84 -35.06
N VAL A 153 16.01 21.12 -33.95
CA VAL A 153 17.01 20.05 -33.79
C VAL A 153 16.78 18.94 -34.81
N SER A 154 15.53 18.55 -35.06
CA SER A 154 15.20 17.56 -36.08
C SER A 154 15.57 18.03 -37.49
N VAL A 155 15.32 19.30 -37.82
CA VAL A 155 15.74 19.89 -39.11
C VAL A 155 17.26 19.92 -39.22
N HIS A 156 17.96 20.31 -38.15
CA HIS A 156 19.42 20.32 -38.11
C HIS A 156 19.99 18.92 -38.41
N LEU A 157 19.49 17.89 -37.73
CA LEU A 157 19.91 16.50 -37.95
C LEU A 157 19.69 16.06 -39.40
N ASN A 158 18.52 16.38 -39.98
CA ASN A 158 18.22 16.06 -41.37
C ASN A 158 19.17 16.77 -42.35
N LEU A 159 19.49 18.04 -42.12
CA LEU A 159 20.46 18.79 -42.92
C LEU A 159 21.86 18.20 -42.80
N ASP A 160 22.28 17.80 -41.61
CA ASP A 160 23.60 17.22 -41.35
C ASP A 160 23.77 15.89 -42.09
N VAL A 161 22.75 15.03 -42.02
CA VAL A 161 22.67 13.79 -42.81
C VAL A 161 22.72 14.08 -44.32
N ASN A 162 21.97 15.07 -44.80
CA ASN A 162 21.97 15.47 -46.21
C ASN A 162 23.32 16.03 -46.67
N LYS A 163 24.01 16.79 -45.82
CA LYS A 163 25.37 17.28 -46.06
C LYS A 163 26.35 16.11 -46.18
N HIS A 164 26.30 15.15 -45.26
CA HIS A 164 27.14 13.95 -45.33
C HIS A 164 26.86 13.10 -46.57
N ASN A 165 25.60 12.94 -46.96
CA ASN A 165 25.22 12.26 -48.20
C ASN A 165 25.75 12.99 -49.44
N ALA A 166 25.64 14.31 -49.49
CA ALA A 166 26.21 15.13 -50.57
C ALA A 166 27.74 15.02 -50.62
N GLN A 167 28.42 14.99 -49.47
CA GLN A 167 29.86 14.81 -49.37
C GLN A 167 30.31 13.44 -49.91
N ARG A 168 29.63 12.35 -49.53
CA ARG A 168 29.92 11.01 -50.04
C ARG A 168 29.72 10.92 -51.55
N LEU A 169 28.64 11.50 -52.07
CA LEU A 169 28.38 11.56 -53.52
C LEU A 169 29.46 12.36 -54.26
N TYR A 170 29.92 13.47 -53.68
CA TYR A 170 31.01 14.27 -54.23
C TYR A 170 32.31 13.46 -54.32
N GLU A 171 32.67 12.72 -53.27
CA GLU A 171 33.88 11.88 -53.24
C GLU A 171 33.82 10.72 -54.24
N VAL A 172 32.66 10.08 -54.40
CA VAL A 172 32.45 9.03 -55.40
C VAL A 172 32.60 9.57 -56.81
N GLU A 173 31.96 10.71 -57.11
CA GLU A 173 32.02 11.31 -58.44
C GLU A 173 33.42 11.86 -58.76
N LYS A 174 34.17 12.32 -57.74
CA LYS A 174 35.57 12.77 -57.87
C LYS A 174 36.52 11.62 -58.23
N LYS A 175 36.24 10.39 -57.78
CA LYS A 175 37.06 9.20 -58.07
C LYS A 175 36.78 8.59 -59.44
N ARG A 176 35.71 8.99 -60.14
CA ARG A 176 35.42 8.52 -61.50
C ARG A 176 36.32 9.21 -62.52
N ILE A 177 36.99 8.43 -63.37
CA ILE A 177 37.88 8.96 -64.40
C ILE A 177 37.07 9.49 -65.61
N SER A 178 37.24 10.80 -65.85
CA SER A 178 37.19 11.55 -67.13
C SER A 178 35.86 12.18 -67.62
N GLY A 179 35.97 13.45 -68.08
CA GLY A 179 35.02 14.18 -68.93
C GLY A 179 34.50 15.54 -68.39
N LYS A 180 34.25 16.52 -69.29
CA LYS A 180 33.65 17.85 -68.96
C LYS A 180 32.30 17.75 -68.21
N ARG A 181 31.53 16.67 -68.42
CA ARG A 181 30.23 16.42 -67.78
C ARG A 181 30.37 16.07 -66.29
N THR A 182 31.48 15.43 -65.91
CA THR A 182 31.85 15.07 -64.54
C THR A 182 32.18 16.34 -63.72
N ASN A 183 32.87 17.30 -64.33
CA ASN A 183 33.18 18.60 -63.68
C ASN A 183 31.91 19.41 -63.36
N CYS A 184 30.95 19.50 -64.28
CA CYS A 184 29.70 20.23 -64.04
C CYS A 184 28.88 19.62 -62.88
N ARG A 185 28.88 18.28 -62.74
CA ARG A 185 28.18 17.59 -61.65
C ARG A 185 28.91 17.78 -60.31
N LEU A 186 30.23 17.80 -60.31
CA LEU A 186 31.04 18.14 -59.13
C LEU A 186 30.75 19.57 -58.65
N ASP A 187 30.68 20.55 -59.56
CA ASP A 187 30.34 21.94 -59.23
C ASP A 187 28.92 22.09 -58.66
N GLN A 188 27.97 21.26 -59.11
CA GLN A 188 26.61 21.23 -58.55
C GLN A 188 26.59 20.64 -57.13
N LEU A 189 27.31 19.54 -56.89
CA LEU A 189 27.41 18.92 -55.56
C LEU A 189 28.13 19.82 -54.57
N GLU A 190 29.19 20.51 -55.01
CA GLU A 190 29.92 21.50 -54.21
C GLU A 190 29.02 22.68 -53.81
N ARG A 191 28.21 23.20 -54.74
CA ARG A 191 27.22 24.25 -54.45
C ARG A 191 26.17 23.78 -53.43
N LYS A 192 25.63 22.58 -53.59
CA LYS A 192 24.67 22.00 -52.64
C LYS A 192 25.28 21.81 -51.25
N ARG A 193 26.55 21.38 -51.17
CA ARG A 193 27.26 21.25 -49.88
C ARG A 193 27.38 22.60 -49.18
N LYS A 194 27.81 23.65 -49.90
CA LYS A 194 27.88 25.01 -49.35
C LYS A 194 26.52 25.54 -48.91
N GLU A 195 25.46 25.22 -49.66
CA GLU A 195 24.09 25.56 -49.27
C GLU A 195 23.67 24.87 -47.96
N TYR A 196 23.94 23.56 -47.82
CA TYR A 196 23.66 22.85 -46.57
C TYR A 196 24.49 23.37 -45.40
N GLU A 197 25.75 23.76 -45.62
CA GLU A 197 26.60 24.38 -44.59
C GLU A 197 26.04 25.71 -44.10
N GLN A 198 25.59 26.57 -45.01
CA GLN A 198 24.96 27.84 -44.65
C GLN A 198 23.65 27.61 -43.88
N LYS A 199 22.78 26.71 -44.37
CA LYS A 199 21.52 26.35 -43.70
C LYS A 199 21.73 25.76 -42.31
N LEU A 200 22.76 24.93 -42.12
CA LEU A 200 23.14 24.40 -40.81
C LEU A 200 23.54 25.52 -39.85
N LEU A 201 24.34 26.49 -40.29
CA LEU A 201 24.76 27.62 -39.47
C LEU A 201 23.55 28.46 -39.01
N GLU A 202 22.61 28.74 -39.91
CA GLU A 202 21.39 29.49 -39.59
C GLU A 202 20.50 28.74 -38.58
N VAL A 203 20.28 27.44 -38.80
CA VAL A 203 19.52 26.59 -37.87
C VAL A 203 20.22 26.50 -36.52
N GLN A 204 21.55 26.42 -36.49
CA GLN A 204 22.32 26.40 -35.25
C GLN A 204 22.25 27.73 -34.49
N ASN A 205 22.17 28.86 -35.19
CA ASN A 205 21.92 30.16 -34.57
C ASN A 205 20.52 30.21 -33.92
N MET A 206 19.49 29.68 -34.58
CA MET A 206 18.14 29.57 -34.00
C MET A 206 18.15 28.68 -32.75
N MET A 207 18.82 27.52 -32.81
CA MET A 207 18.98 26.62 -31.66
C MET A 207 19.62 27.34 -30.47
N ASN A 208 20.73 28.05 -30.72
CA ASN A 208 21.44 28.80 -29.70
C ASN A 208 20.61 29.95 -29.13
N ALA A 209 19.82 30.65 -29.97
CA ALA A 209 18.96 31.74 -29.54
C ALA A 209 17.87 31.24 -28.58
N ILE A 210 17.19 30.13 -28.91
CA ILE A 210 16.16 29.55 -28.05
C ILE A 210 16.78 28.98 -26.76
N PHE A 211 17.91 28.26 -26.87
CA PHE A 211 18.56 27.67 -25.70
C PHE A 211 19.04 28.75 -24.71
N LYS A 212 19.76 29.77 -25.20
CA LYS A 212 20.27 30.85 -24.35
C LYS A 212 19.18 31.80 -23.88
N GLY A 213 18.22 32.14 -24.75
CA GLY A 213 17.15 33.07 -24.46
C GLY A 213 16.08 32.51 -23.52
N THR A 214 15.73 31.23 -23.67
CA THR A 214 14.64 30.61 -22.91
C THR A 214 15.13 29.52 -21.94
N PHE A 215 15.80 28.47 -22.43
CA PHE A 215 16.12 27.29 -21.59
C PHE A 215 16.96 27.66 -20.36
N LEU A 216 18.05 28.43 -20.52
CA LEU A 216 18.97 28.78 -19.42
C LEU A 216 18.31 29.57 -18.27
N ASN A 217 17.20 30.25 -18.55
CA ASN A 217 16.45 31.00 -17.55
C ASN A 217 15.34 30.15 -16.93
N ARG A 218 14.74 29.24 -17.72
CA ARG A 218 13.52 28.50 -17.35
C ARG A 218 13.75 27.11 -16.77
N TYR A 219 14.90 26.47 -16.98
CA TYR A 219 15.21 25.18 -16.34
C TYR A 219 15.22 25.27 -14.79
N ARG A 220 15.40 26.49 -14.27
CA ARG A 220 15.45 26.87 -12.85
C ARG A 220 14.30 27.82 -12.46
N ASP A 221 13.18 27.78 -13.19
CA ASP A 221 11.99 28.57 -12.86
C ASP A 221 11.47 28.26 -11.45
N VAL A 222 10.79 29.21 -10.81
CA VAL A 222 10.09 28.97 -9.53
C VAL A 222 8.99 27.91 -9.68
N ILE A 223 8.38 27.83 -10.87
CA ILE A 223 7.28 26.93 -11.20
C ILE A 223 7.82 25.56 -11.65
N PRO A 224 7.48 24.46 -10.97
CA PRO A 224 8.09 23.15 -11.23
C PRO A 224 7.66 22.52 -12.56
N GLU A 225 6.43 22.76 -13.03
CA GLU A 225 5.97 22.23 -14.33
C GLU A 225 6.80 22.78 -15.51
N ILE A 226 7.29 24.02 -15.38
CA ILE A 226 8.18 24.68 -16.34
C ILE A 226 9.57 24.03 -16.32
N ARG A 227 10.12 23.78 -15.12
CA ARG A 227 11.40 23.09 -14.95
C ARG A 227 11.34 21.66 -15.51
N ALA A 228 10.25 20.94 -15.23
CA ALA A 228 10.00 19.60 -15.74
C ALA A 228 9.94 19.57 -17.27
N THR A 229 9.23 20.53 -17.88
CA THR A 229 9.18 20.69 -19.35
C THR A 229 10.57 20.86 -19.95
N CYS A 230 11.43 21.69 -19.34
CA CYS A 230 12.80 21.86 -19.80
C CYS A 230 13.61 20.55 -19.69
N MET A 231 13.47 19.80 -18.59
CA MET A 231 14.19 18.53 -18.37
C MET A 231 13.72 17.41 -19.30
N GLU A 232 12.44 17.36 -19.62
CA GLU A 232 11.88 16.42 -20.59
C GLU A 232 12.46 16.65 -21.99
N GLU A 233 12.54 17.91 -22.43
CA GLU A 233 12.97 18.26 -23.78
C GLU A 233 14.48 18.12 -23.96
N ILE A 234 15.31 18.50 -22.97
CA ILE A 234 16.76 18.25 -23.04
C ILE A 234 17.08 16.75 -23.08
N GLY A 235 16.36 15.92 -22.32
CA GLY A 235 16.48 14.46 -22.42
C GLY A 235 16.14 13.93 -23.81
N SER A 236 15.09 14.49 -24.43
CA SER A 236 14.69 14.17 -25.81
C SER A 236 15.75 14.58 -26.84
N TRP A 237 16.35 15.76 -26.72
CA TRP A 237 17.42 16.23 -27.63
C TRP A 237 18.65 15.34 -27.56
N ILE A 238 19.08 14.99 -26.34
CA ILE A 238 20.23 14.10 -26.14
C ILE A 238 19.96 12.73 -26.77
N LYS A 239 18.75 12.18 -26.59
CA LYS A 239 18.36 10.90 -27.19
C LYS A 239 18.32 10.94 -28.73
N THR A 240 17.83 12.05 -29.29
CA THR A 240 17.59 12.22 -30.73
C THR A 240 18.87 12.54 -31.50
N TYR A 241 19.72 13.41 -30.96
CA TYR A 241 20.98 13.82 -31.60
C TYR A 241 22.16 13.80 -30.62
N PRO A 242 22.63 12.59 -30.22
CA PRO A 242 23.69 12.45 -29.22
C PRO A 242 25.00 13.14 -29.62
N ASP A 243 25.36 13.16 -30.90
CA ASP A 243 26.64 13.75 -31.33
C ASP A 243 26.74 15.25 -31.06
N ALA A 244 25.61 15.97 -31.04
CA ALA A 244 25.57 17.39 -30.68
C ALA A 244 25.32 17.63 -29.18
N PHE A 245 24.46 16.84 -28.55
CA PHE A 245 23.92 17.13 -27.21
C PHE A 245 24.47 16.25 -26.08
N LEU A 246 25.00 15.05 -26.38
CA LEU A 246 25.54 14.14 -25.35
C LEU A 246 26.95 14.55 -24.95
N ASN A 247 27.05 15.60 -24.15
CA ASN A 247 28.29 16.10 -23.55
C ASN A 247 28.01 16.83 -22.23
N ASP A 248 29.06 17.10 -21.45
CA ASP A 248 28.94 17.69 -20.12
C ASP A 248 28.26 19.05 -20.08
N SER A 249 28.33 19.81 -21.18
CA SER A 249 27.74 21.15 -21.24
C SER A 249 26.20 21.11 -21.14
N TYR A 250 25.58 20.01 -21.57
CA TYR A 250 24.14 19.75 -21.47
C TYR A 250 23.79 18.80 -20.31
N LEU A 251 24.56 17.73 -20.11
CA LEU A 251 24.29 16.71 -19.08
C LEU A 251 24.27 17.29 -17.66
N LYS A 252 25.08 18.32 -17.38
CA LYS A 252 25.10 18.99 -16.06
C LYS A 252 23.73 19.47 -15.60
N TYR A 253 22.85 19.87 -16.53
CA TYR A 253 21.51 20.34 -16.18
C TYR A 253 20.66 19.20 -15.64
N ILE A 254 20.66 18.03 -16.30
CA ILE A 254 19.98 16.83 -15.80
C ILE A 254 20.56 16.45 -14.42
N GLY A 255 21.89 16.43 -14.30
CA GLY A 255 22.56 16.07 -13.05
C GLY A 255 22.19 16.97 -11.86
N TRP A 256 22.12 18.29 -12.06
CA TRP A 256 21.67 19.22 -11.02
C TRP A 256 20.20 19.03 -10.68
N MET A 257 19.34 18.80 -11.68
CA MET A 257 17.91 18.69 -11.48
C MET A 257 17.48 17.33 -10.87
N LEU A 258 18.37 16.35 -10.74
CA LEU A 258 18.17 15.17 -9.86
C LEU A 258 18.01 15.55 -8.37
N TYR A 259 18.46 16.75 -7.97
CA TYR A 259 18.35 17.29 -6.61
C TYR A 259 17.16 18.26 -6.44
N ASP A 260 16.32 18.42 -7.47
CA ASP A 260 15.15 19.29 -7.38
C ASP A 260 14.24 18.86 -6.22
N LYS A 261 13.60 19.81 -5.55
CA LYS A 261 12.69 19.52 -4.44
C LYS A 261 11.39 18.88 -4.90
N GLN A 262 10.97 19.11 -6.14
CA GLN A 262 9.71 18.62 -6.70
C GLN A 262 9.91 17.30 -7.46
N ALA A 263 9.03 16.34 -7.18
CA ALA A 263 9.14 14.98 -7.70
C ALA A 263 9.02 14.91 -9.23
N GLU A 264 8.11 15.69 -9.82
CA GLU A 264 7.89 15.71 -11.27
C GLU A 264 9.15 16.09 -12.07
N VAL A 265 10.00 16.95 -11.51
CA VAL A 265 11.24 17.38 -12.16
C VAL A 265 12.29 16.26 -12.09
N ARG A 266 12.46 15.65 -10.91
CA ARG A 266 13.34 14.50 -10.71
C ARG A 266 12.93 13.34 -11.61
N LEU A 267 11.64 13.08 -11.74
CA LEU A 267 11.08 12.06 -12.62
C LEU A 267 11.50 12.26 -14.07
N LYS A 268 11.38 13.47 -14.62
CA LYS A 268 11.81 13.77 -16.00
C LYS A 268 13.32 13.55 -16.19
N CYS A 269 14.13 13.88 -15.19
CA CYS A 269 15.58 13.64 -15.24
C CYS A 269 15.89 12.13 -15.31
N VAL A 270 15.27 11.32 -14.44
CA VAL A 270 15.46 9.87 -14.41
C VAL A 270 15.02 9.23 -15.73
N LEU A 271 13.85 9.60 -16.25
CA LEU A 271 13.35 9.10 -17.55
C LEU A 271 14.27 9.50 -18.72
N GLY A 272 14.81 10.72 -18.70
CA GLY A 272 15.81 11.18 -19.66
C GLY A 272 17.06 10.31 -19.64
N LEU A 273 17.58 10.01 -18.44
CA LEU A 273 18.74 9.14 -18.26
C LEU A 273 18.47 7.69 -18.70
N GLN A 274 17.29 7.13 -18.41
CA GLN A 274 16.91 5.80 -18.92
C GLN A 274 16.97 5.74 -20.45
N GLY A 275 16.53 6.82 -21.12
CA GLY A 275 16.62 6.93 -22.58
C GLY A 275 18.06 6.90 -23.14
N ILE A 276 19.05 7.27 -22.31
CA ILE A 276 20.47 7.25 -22.66
C ILE A 276 21.08 5.89 -22.32
N TYR A 277 20.94 5.43 -21.07
CA TYR A 277 21.54 4.16 -20.60
C TYR A 277 20.93 2.92 -21.23
N SER A 278 19.72 2.99 -21.81
CA SER A 278 19.15 1.90 -22.60
C SER A 278 19.92 1.62 -23.90
N ARG A 279 20.79 2.53 -24.35
CA ARG A 279 21.60 2.39 -25.57
C ARG A 279 23.07 2.16 -25.22
N LYS A 280 23.52 0.91 -25.28
CA LYS A 280 24.91 0.49 -24.95
C LYS A 280 25.99 1.32 -25.68
N GLU A 281 25.73 1.73 -26.92
CA GLU A 281 26.64 2.57 -27.74
C GLU A 281 26.93 3.96 -27.14
N LEU A 282 26.01 4.50 -26.33
CA LEU A 282 26.13 5.85 -25.77
C LEU A 282 26.78 5.87 -24.38
N VAL A 283 26.88 4.70 -23.73
CA VAL A 283 27.29 4.58 -22.33
C VAL A 283 28.74 5.03 -22.11
N SER A 284 29.65 4.78 -23.05
CA SER A 284 31.06 5.22 -22.95
C SER A 284 31.24 6.74 -22.89
N ARG A 285 30.23 7.52 -23.31
CA ARG A 285 30.24 8.99 -23.18
C ARG A 285 29.67 9.47 -21.83
N MET A 286 29.21 8.56 -20.98
CA MET A 286 28.58 8.86 -19.69
C MET A 286 29.51 8.69 -18.49
N ASP A 287 30.75 8.21 -18.65
CA ASP A 287 31.65 7.86 -17.53
C ASP A 287 31.82 9.00 -16.51
N LEU A 288 32.05 10.23 -16.97
CA LEU A 288 32.21 11.39 -16.10
C LEU A 288 30.90 11.78 -15.39
N PHE A 289 29.77 11.70 -16.09
CA PHE A 289 28.47 11.96 -15.48
C PHE A 289 28.14 10.90 -14.43
N THR A 290 28.35 9.63 -14.79
CA THR A 290 28.08 8.47 -13.95
C THR A 290 28.88 8.54 -12.67
N SER A 291 30.21 8.69 -12.77
CA SER A 291 31.09 8.76 -11.60
C SER A 291 30.72 9.89 -10.65
N ARG A 292 30.22 11.02 -11.17
CA ARG A 292 29.82 12.18 -10.36
C ARG A 292 28.44 12.02 -9.69
N PHE A 293 27.47 11.39 -10.36
CA PHE A 293 26.07 11.36 -9.92
C PHE A 293 25.57 9.97 -9.51
N LYS A 294 26.42 8.93 -9.55
CA LYS A 294 26.08 7.54 -9.18
C LYS A 294 25.38 7.48 -7.82
N ASP A 295 26.03 8.01 -6.78
CA ASP A 295 25.52 7.92 -5.40
C ASP A 295 24.14 8.58 -5.26
N ARG A 296 23.91 9.67 -6.00
CA ARG A 296 22.59 10.29 -6.04
C ARG A 296 21.58 9.35 -6.67
N ILE A 297 21.88 8.75 -7.81
CA ILE A 297 20.96 7.82 -8.49
C ILE A 297 20.68 6.59 -7.61
N VAL A 298 21.71 6.03 -6.97
CA VAL A 298 21.60 4.89 -6.03
C VAL A 298 20.74 5.24 -4.81
N SER A 299 20.72 6.50 -4.36
CA SER A 299 19.84 6.96 -3.26
C SER A 299 18.36 7.12 -3.67
N MET A 300 18.07 7.27 -4.96
CA MET A 300 16.72 7.65 -5.43
C MET A 300 15.64 6.55 -5.32
N PRO A 301 15.93 5.24 -5.18
CA PRO A 301 14.93 4.28 -4.71
C PRO A 301 14.35 4.59 -3.33
N LEU A 302 15.02 5.42 -2.49
CA LEU A 302 14.47 5.97 -1.23
C LEU A 302 13.79 7.33 -1.42
N ASP A 303 13.47 7.73 -2.66
CA ASP A 303 12.77 8.99 -2.90
C ASP A 303 11.39 9.00 -2.22
N LYS A 304 10.99 10.17 -1.70
CA LYS A 304 9.68 10.35 -1.05
C LYS A 304 8.53 10.12 -2.02
N ASP A 305 8.76 10.33 -3.31
CA ASP A 305 7.80 10.03 -4.35
C ASP A 305 8.03 8.63 -4.92
N HIS A 306 7.00 7.79 -4.81
CA HIS A 306 7.07 6.39 -5.19
C HIS A 306 7.33 6.18 -6.69
N GLU A 307 6.84 7.05 -7.57
CA GLU A 307 7.07 6.91 -9.01
C GLU A 307 8.53 7.22 -9.35
N VAL A 308 9.12 8.26 -8.74
CA VAL A 308 10.55 8.55 -8.88
C VAL A 308 11.40 7.36 -8.41
N ALA A 309 11.06 6.76 -7.26
CA ALA A 309 11.77 5.60 -6.73
C ALA A 309 11.74 4.39 -7.69
N VAL A 310 10.57 4.07 -8.25
CA VAL A 310 10.42 2.98 -9.24
C VAL A 310 11.26 3.25 -10.49
N GLN A 311 11.20 4.46 -11.02
CA GLN A 311 11.97 4.81 -12.22
C GLN A 311 13.48 4.85 -11.94
N ALA A 312 13.89 5.21 -10.73
CA ALA A 312 15.29 5.14 -10.32
C ALA A 312 15.79 3.70 -10.26
N MET A 313 15.01 2.77 -9.70
CA MET A 313 15.34 1.34 -9.71
C MET A 313 15.47 0.79 -11.13
N LYS A 314 14.56 1.16 -12.05
CA LYS A 314 14.66 0.80 -13.47
C LYS A 314 15.90 1.40 -14.16
N LEU A 315 16.28 2.64 -13.80
CA LEU A 315 17.50 3.26 -14.30
C LEU A 315 18.74 2.50 -13.82
N LEU A 316 18.81 2.15 -12.54
CA LEU A 316 19.91 1.37 -11.96
C LEU A 316 20.02 -0.02 -12.61
N MET A 317 18.90 -0.64 -12.95
CA MET A 317 18.89 -1.88 -13.73
C MET A 317 19.53 -1.70 -15.13
N LEU A 318 19.17 -0.63 -15.85
CA LEU A 318 19.79 -0.33 -17.16
C LEU A 318 21.29 -0.04 -17.03
N MET A 319 21.69 0.71 -16.00
CA MET A 319 23.10 0.96 -15.70
C MET A 319 23.85 -0.34 -15.41
N SER A 320 23.25 -1.24 -14.63
CA SER A 320 23.83 -2.53 -14.28
C SER A 320 24.02 -3.47 -15.48
N GLN A 321 23.12 -3.41 -16.46
CA GLN A 321 23.18 -4.24 -17.68
C GLN A 321 24.16 -3.71 -18.72
N ASN A 322 24.27 -2.38 -18.85
CA ASN A 322 24.99 -1.76 -19.96
C ASN A 322 26.32 -1.11 -19.55
N CYS A 323 26.55 -0.88 -18.25
CA CYS A 323 27.80 -0.37 -17.72
C CYS A 323 28.51 -1.46 -16.91
N GLU A 324 29.71 -1.84 -17.34
CA GLU A 324 30.57 -2.74 -16.57
C GLU A 324 31.09 -2.00 -15.32
N ASP A 325 31.08 -2.66 -14.16
CA ASP A 325 31.67 -2.21 -12.89
C ASP A 325 31.21 -0.86 -12.30
N VAL A 326 30.09 -0.28 -12.76
CA VAL A 326 29.59 1.00 -12.22
C VAL A 326 28.98 0.86 -10.82
N LEU A 327 28.23 -0.22 -10.57
CA LEU A 327 27.59 -0.47 -9.27
C LEU A 327 28.48 -1.41 -8.45
N SER A 328 28.84 -1.00 -7.24
CA SER A 328 29.60 -1.84 -6.31
C SER A 328 28.74 -3.01 -5.80
N ALA A 329 29.38 -3.99 -5.14
CA ALA A 329 28.66 -5.05 -4.46
C ALA A 329 27.73 -4.49 -3.37
N GLU A 330 28.22 -3.55 -2.56
CA GLU A 330 27.45 -2.86 -1.51
C GLU A 330 26.23 -2.10 -2.08
N ASP A 331 26.39 -1.42 -3.22
CA ASP A 331 25.29 -0.77 -3.92
C ASP A 331 24.22 -1.81 -4.28
N CYS A 332 24.64 -2.95 -4.86
CA CYS A 332 23.73 -4.00 -5.29
C CYS A 332 23.00 -4.66 -4.10
N GLU A 333 23.71 -4.96 -3.01
CA GLU A 333 23.14 -5.51 -1.78
C GLU A 333 22.04 -4.61 -1.24
N THR A 334 22.31 -3.31 -1.14
CA THR A 334 21.31 -2.32 -0.71
C THR A 334 20.10 -2.29 -1.64
N LEU A 335 20.31 -2.39 -2.96
CA LEU A 335 19.24 -2.37 -3.95
C LEU A 335 18.38 -3.64 -3.92
N TYR A 336 18.96 -4.80 -3.59
CA TYR A 336 18.22 -6.04 -3.44
C TYR A 336 17.21 -5.98 -2.29
N LEU A 337 17.53 -5.29 -1.20
CA LEU A 337 16.64 -5.19 -0.03
C LEU A 337 15.31 -4.51 -0.34
N PHE A 338 15.20 -3.74 -1.43
CA PHE A 338 13.93 -3.17 -1.87
C PHE A 338 12.88 -4.20 -2.26
N VAL A 339 13.23 -5.48 -2.45
CA VAL A 339 12.24 -6.57 -2.58
C VAL A 339 11.33 -6.71 -1.36
N TYR A 340 11.63 -6.06 -0.24
CA TYR A 340 10.83 -6.08 0.97
C TYR A 340 9.97 -4.82 1.18
N THR A 341 10.07 -3.81 0.30
CA THR A 341 9.28 -2.58 0.45
C THR A 341 7.77 -2.85 0.39
N THR A 342 6.98 -2.03 1.07
CA THR A 342 5.51 -2.12 1.08
C THR A 342 4.91 -1.70 -0.27
N HIS A 343 5.57 -0.79 -1.00
CA HIS A 343 5.11 -0.31 -2.29
C HIS A 343 5.44 -1.32 -3.41
N ARG A 344 4.48 -2.19 -3.76
CA ARG A 344 4.66 -3.30 -4.71
C ARG A 344 5.35 -2.93 -6.04
N PRO A 345 5.04 -1.82 -6.74
CA PRO A 345 5.73 -1.48 -7.98
C PRO A 345 7.25 -1.31 -7.84
N LEU A 346 7.72 -0.81 -6.69
CA LEU A 346 9.15 -0.71 -6.40
C LEU A 346 9.72 -2.08 -6.03
N ALA A 347 8.99 -2.86 -5.24
CA ALA A 347 9.37 -4.22 -4.86
C ALA A 347 9.57 -5.12 -6.09
N VAL A 348 8.66 -5.05 -7.07
CA VAL A 348 8.73 -5.81 -8.33
C VAL A 348 9.88 -5.32 -9.22
N ALA A 349 10.15 -4.01 -9.27
CA ALA A 349 11.31 -3.49 -10.01
C ALA A 349 12.63 -3.95 -9.37
N ALA A 350 12.70 -3.99 -8.04
CA ALA A 350 13.83 -4.56 -7.31
C ALA A 350 13.93 -6.08 -7.48
N GLY A 351 12.80 -6.78 -7.55
CA GLY A 351 12.73 -8.21 -7.83
C GLY A 351 13.26 -8.54 -9.22
N GLU A 352 12.94 -7.72 -10.24
CA GLU A 352 13.54 -7.82 -11.58
C GLU A 352 15.06 -7.66 -11.52
N PHE A 353 15.54 -6.66 -10.77
CA PHE A 353 16.97 -6.38 -10.60
C PHE A 353 17.69 -7.56 -9.91
N LEU A 354 17.14 -8.06 -8.81
CA LEU A 354 17.63 -9.23 -8.08
C LEU A 354 17.65 -10.47 -8.98
N TYR A 355 16.56 -10.73 -9.70
CA TYR A 355 16.44 -11.88 -10.58
C TYR A 355 17.52 -11.85 -11.66
N LYS A 356 17.67 -10.73 -12.37
CA LYS A 356 18.62 -10.60 -13.48
C LYS A 356 20.08 -10.67 -13.04
N ARG A 357 20.42 -10.12 -11.87
CA ARG A 357 21.82 -9.98 -11.45
C ARG A 357 22.30 -11.12 -10.55
N LEU A 358 21.46 -11.63 -9.65
CA LEU A 358 21.85 -12.67 -8.69
C LEU A 358 21.36 -14.07 -9.10
N LEU A 359 20.14 -14.17 -9.63
CA LEU A 359 19.49 -15.47 -9.81
C LEU A 359 19.74 -16.07 -11.20
N SER A 360 19.57 -15.29 -12.27
CA SER A 360 19.77 -15.71 -13.66
C SER A 360 21.24 -15.58 -14.09
N ARG A 361 21.82 -16.67 -14.60
CA ARG A 361 23.09 -16.63 -15.34
C ARG A 361 22.79 -16.65 -16.84
N GLU A 362 22.54 -15.49 -17.45
CA GLU A 362 22.41 -15.40 -18.92
C GLU A 362 23.78 -15.27 -19.64
N GLY A 363 24.92 -15.39 -18.93
CA GLY A 363 26.27 -15.19 -19.50
C GLY A 363 27.25 -16.37 -19.41
N ASP A 364 26.82 -17.54 -18.93
CA ASP A 364 27.73 -18.63 -18.49
C ASP A 364 27.50 -19.94 -19.27
N GLU A 365 26.95 -19.87 -20.48
CA GLU A 365 26.72 -21.03 -21.36
C GLU A 365 28.02 -21.64 -21.90
N GLU A 366 29.16 -20.92 -21.88
CA GLU A 366 30.41 -21.41 -22.48
C GLU A 366 31.31 -22.23 -21.53
N VAL A 367 31.02 -22.31 -20.21
CA VAL A 367 31.88 -23.00 -19.23
C VAL A 367 31.09 -23.97 -18.33
N ARG A 368 30.20 -24.77 -18.90
CA ARG A 368 29.61 -25.91 -18.15
C ARG A 368 30.19 -27.25 -18.61
N PRO A 369 30.63 -28.11 -17.68
CA PRO A 369 30.94 -29.50 -18.01
C PRO A 369 29.66 -30.15 -18.56
N LYS A 370 29.78 -30.81 -19.71
CA LYS A 370 28.70 -31.57 -20.37
C LYS A 370 28.21 -32.68 -19.43
N GLY A 371 27.19 -32.40 -18.62
CA GLY A 371 26.63 -33.38 -17.69
C GLY A 371 25.50 -32.87 -16.78
N GLU A 372 25.47 -31.58 -16.44
CA GLU A 372 24.43 -31.05 -15.55
C GLU A 372 23.14 -30.72 -16.32
N GLY A 373 22.13 -31.58 -16.19
CA GLY A 373 20.81 -31.38 -16.80
C GLY A 373 20.06 -30.16 -16.27
N LYS A 374 18.90 -29.84 -16.89
CA LYS A 374 18.02 -28.70 -16.50
C LYS A 374 17.74 -28.60 -14.99
N PHE A 375 17.67 -29.73 -14.30
CA PHE A 375 17.46 -29.82 -12.86
C PHE A 375 18.59 -29.17 -12.02
N GLY A 376 19.85 -29.32 -12.43
CA GLY A 376 21.00 -28.73 -11.72
C GLY A 376 20.96 -27.20 -11.73
N ALA A 377 20.61 -26.61 -12.88
CA ALA A 377 20.51 -25.16 -13.03
C ALA A 377 19.41 -24.54 -12.14
N SER A 378 18.22 -25.16 -12.08
CA SER A 378 17.12 -24.72 -11.20
C SER A 378 17.49 -24.89 -9.72
N SER A 379 18.15 -26.00 -9.36
CA SER A 379 18.60 -26.25 -7.99
C SER A 379 19.59 -25.19 -7.50
N ASP A 380 20.55 -24.78 -8.33
CA ASP A 380 21.53 -23.75 -7.96
C ASP A 380 20.88 -22.37 -7.81
N GLN A 381 19.88 -22.08 -8.64
CA GLN A 381 19.11 -20.84 -8.54
C GLN A 381 18.28 -20.79 -7.26
N LEU A 382 17.66 -21.91 -6.85
CA LEU A 382 16.96 -22.04 -5.56
C LEU A 382 17.93 -21.83 -4.39
N LYS A 383 19.12 -22.46 -4.41
CA LYS A 383 20.14 -22.28 -3.36
C LYS A 383 20.56 -20.82 -3.21
N ARG A 384 20.69 -20.07 -4.31
CA ARG A 384 20.99 -18.61 -4.27
C ARG A 384 19.84 -17.80 -3.67
N LEU A 385 18.59 -18.12 -4.02
CA LEU A 385 17.43 -17.45 -3.44
C LEU A 385 17.31 -17.70 -1.94
N ILE A 386 17.52 -18.94 -1.50
CA ILE A 386 17.51 -19.33 -0.08
C ILE A 386 18.62 -18.58 0.68
N ARG A 387 19.83 -18.57 0.14
CA ARG A 387 20.96 -17.83 0.73
C ARG A 387 20.64 -16.34 0.88
N PHE A 388 20.12 -15.71 -0.17
CA PHE A 388 19.71 -14.31 -0.13
C PHE A 388 18.66 -14.04 0.98
N SER A 389 17.66 -14.92 1.10
CA SER A 389 16.65 -14.79 2.16
C SER A 389 17.27 -14.86 3.56
N LEU A 390 18.19 -15.81 3.78
CA LEU A 390 18.87 -16.01 5.06
C LEU A 390 19.80 -14.85 5.41
N GLU A 391 20.57 -14.34 4.44
CA GLU A 391 21.55 -13.25 4.65
C GLU A 391 20.88 -11.88 4.83
N SER A 392 19.67 -11.69 4.29
CA SER A 392 19.03 -10.36 4.32
C SER A 392 18.52 -9.94 5.71
N GLU A 393 18.19 -10.87 6.60
CA GLU A 393 17.71 -10.69 7.99
C GLU A 393 16.62 -9.61 8.24
N LEU A 394 15.99 -9.05 7.20
CA LEU A 394 14.95 -8.01 7.33
C LEU A 394 13.57 -8.57 7.63
N HIS A 395 13.28 -9.80 7.21
CA HIS A 395 11.98 -10.45 7.39
C HIS A 395 12.12 -11.87 7.91
N LYS A 396 11.18 -12.26 8.77
CA LYS A 396 11.07 -13.63 9.30
C LYS A 396 10.36 -14.60 8.34
N HIS A 397 9.85 -14.09 7.21
CA HIS A 397 9.06 -14.86 6.26
C HIS A 397 9.32 -14.41 4.81
N VAL A 398 9.10 -15.29 3.84
CA VAL A 398 9.46 -15.09 2.42
C VAL A 398 8.35 -14.52 1.55
N ALA A 399 7.12 -14.41 2.06
CA ALA A 399 5.95 -14.00 1.25
C ALA A 399 6.15 -12.72 0.41
N TYR A 400 6.80 -11.69 0.98
CA TYR A 400 7.09 -10.44 0.24
C TYR A 400 8.22 -10.59 -0.78
N LEU A 401 9.21 -11.45 -0.51
CA LEU A 401 10.26 -11.76 -1.47
C LEU A 401 9.69 -12.49 -2.69
N ILE A 402 8.80 -13.46 -2.47
CA ILE A 402 8.15 -14.23 -3.53
C ILE A 402 7.27 -13.33 -4.40
N ASP A 403 6.43 -12.47 -3.81
CA ASP A 403 5.59 -11.54 -4.60
C ASP A 403 6.42 -10.57 -5.44
N SER A 404 7.56 -10.09 -4.91
CA SER A 404 8.48 -9.22 -5.67
C SER A 404 9.04 -9.90 -6.92
N LEU A 405 9.24 -11.22 -6.86
CA LEU A 405 9.77 -12.03 -7.95
C LEU A 405 8.66 -12.59 -8.84
N TRP A 406 7.39 -12.56 -8.42
CA TRP A 406 6.28 -13.28 -9.04
C TRP A 406 6.09 -12.97 -10.53
N ASP A 407 6.14 -11.67 -10.86
CA ASP A 407 5.90 -11.18 -12.23
C ASP A 407 7.04 -11.55 -13.21
N TRP A 408 8.25 -11.81 -12.69
CA TRP A 408 9.47 -12.04 -13.49
C TRP A 408 9.97 -13.48 -13.48
N ALA A 409 9.85 -14.16 -12.34
CA ALA A 409 10.38 -15.49 -12.08
C ALA A 409 9.29 -16.57 -12.04
N GLY A 410 8.08 -16.30 -12.54
CA GLY A 410 6.92 -17.19 -12.37
C GLY A 410 7.11 -18.64 -12.82
N LYS A 411 7.91 -18.92 -13.86
CA LYS A 411 8.23 -20.31 -14.25
C LYS A 411 9.11 -21.02 -13.23
N PHE A 412 10.10 -20.31 -12.69
CA PHE A 412 11.03 -20.80 -11.68
C PHE A 412 10.33 -20.99 -10.33
N LEU A 413 9.46 -20.05 -9.95
CA LEU A 413 8.71 -20.09 -8.70
C LEU A 413 7.59 -21.13 -8.67
N LYS A 414 7.14 -21.62 -9.84
CA LYS A 414 6.10 -22.67 -9.96
C LYS A 414 6.68 -24.05 -10.24
N ASP A 415 8.01 -24.22 -10.18
CA ASP A 415 8.68 -25.51 -10.33
C ASP A 415 8.68 -26.28 -8.99
N TRP A 416 7.47 -26.63 -8.52
CA TRP A 416 7.29 -27.33 -7.24
C TRP A 416 7.94 -28.71 -7.23
N GLU A 417 8.01 -29.38 -8.38
CA GLU A 417 8.70 -30.66 -8.54
C GLU A 417 10.20 -30.53 -8.24
N CYS A 418 10.86 -29.49 -8.75
CA CYS A 418 12.26 -29.23 -8.43
C CYS A 418 12.45 -28.96 -6.92
N MET A 419 11.59 -28.13 -6.34
CA MET A 419 11.68 -27.76 -4.92
C MET A 419 11.49 -28.98 -4.00
N THR A 420 10.49 -29.82 -4.26
CA THR A 420 10.18 -30.98 -3.42
C THR A 420 11.18 -32.12 -3.62
N THR A 421 11.70 -32.30 -4.83
CA THR A 421 12.80 -33.24 -5.09
C THR A 421 14.06 -32.83 -4.33
N LEU A 422 14.36 -31.53 -4.27
CA LEU A 422 15.51 -31.02 -3.51
C LEU A 422 15.35 -31.27 -2.00
N LEU A 423 14.13 -31.19 -1.46
CA LEU A 423 13.84 -31.54 -0.07
C LEU A 423 13.89 -33.05 0.19
N LEU A 424 13.62 -33.90 -0.80
CA LEU A 424 13.60 -35.36 -0.62
C LEU A 424 14.93 -36.06 -0.93
N ARG A 425 15.90 -35.38 -1.56
CA ARG A 425 17.23 -35.97 -1.84
C ARG A 425 17.96 -36.32 -0.54
N ASN A 426 18.47 -37.55 -0.48
CA ASN A 426 19.36 -38.00 0.58
C ASN A 426 20.79 -37.51 0.27
N GLY A 427 21.53 -37.05 1.28
CA GLY A 427 22.88 -36.47 1.13
C GLY A 427 23.98 -37.41 0.63
N GLU A 428 23.63 -38.64 0.23
CA GLU A 428 24.58 -39.67 -0.22
C GLU A 428 24.82 -39.66 -1.74
N GLU A 429 24.00 -38.96 -2.53
CA GLU A 429 24.12 -38.92 -3.99
C GLU A 429 24.61 -37.53 -4.50
N ASP A 430 25.94 -37.38 -4.59
CA ASP A 430 26.69 -36.36 -5.35
C ASP A 430 26.32 -34.87 -5.11
N GLY A 431 26.05 -34.46 -3.87
CA GLY A 431 25.97 -33.04 -3.51
C GLY A 431 25.90 -32.77 -2.01
N GLU A 432 26.30 -31.57 -1.58
CA GLU A 432 26.08 -31.10 -0.20
C GLU A 432 24.58 -31.11 0.12
N ALA A 433 24.20 -31.85 1.17
CA ALA A 433 22.85 -31.84 1.72
C ALA A 433 22.46 -30.41 2.12
N LEU A 434 21.18 -30.06 1.97
CA LEU A 434 20.68 -28.79 2.49
C LEU A 434 20.84 -28.76 4.01
N SER A 435 21.27 -27.61 4.56
CA SER A 435 21.22 -27.43 6.01
C SER A 435 19.77 -27.28 6.47
N ASP A 436 19.51 -27.53 7.75
CA ASP A 436 18.18 -27.43 8.34
C ASP A 436 17.51 -26.06 8.07
N ALA A 437 18.30 -24.98 8.16
CA ALA A 437 17.84 -23.62 7.84
C ALA A 437 17.47 -23.45 6.36
N HIS A 438 18.22 -24.09 5.43
CA HIS A 438 17.88 -24.06 4.01
C HIS A 438 16.59 -24.85 3.73
N GLU A 439 16.38 -25.99 4.39
CA GLU A 439 15.14 -26.77 4.29
C GLU A 439 13.94 -25.97 4.80
N SER A 440 14.06 -25.30 5.95
CA SER A 440 13.00 -24.43 6.50
C SER A 440 12.57 -23.32 5.54
N VAL A 441 13.54 -22.59 4.97
CA VAL A 441 13.24 -21.52 4.01
C VAL A 441 12.65 -22.08 2.72
N LEU A 442 13.14 -23.22 2.22
CA LEU A 442 12.60 -23.82 1.00
C LEU A 442 11.14 -24.28 1.18
N ILE A 443 10.79 -24.85 2.33
CA ILE A 443 9.40 -25.20 2.66
C ILE A 443 8.53 -23.94 2.71
N GLU A 444 9.06 -22.84 3.25
CA GLU A 444 8.34 -21.57 3.28
C GLU A 444 8.14 -20.96 1.89
N ILE A 445 9.15 -21.06 1.01
CA ILE A 445 9.07 -20.67 -0.41
C ILE A 445 8.00 -21.50 -1.12
N ILE A 446 7.96 -22.81 -0.89
CA ILE A 446 6.90 -23.69 -1.44
C ILE A 446 5.53 -23.19 -1.00
N LEU A 447 5.32 -22.96 0.30
CA LEU A 447 4.02 -22.50 0.80
C LEU A 447 3.63 -21.14 0.21
N ALA A 448 4.56 -20.18 0.18
CA ALA A 448 4.31 -18.85 -0.37
C ALA A 448 3.95 -18.90 -1.86
N THR A 449 4.67 -19.69 -2.66
CA THR A 449 4.40 -19.84 -4.10
C THR A 449 3.09 -20.59 -4.38
N VAL A 450 2.75 -21.62 -3.58
CA VAL A 450 1.46 -22.30 -3.64
C VAL A 450 0.32 -21.34 -3.32
N ARG A 451 0.44 -20.57 -2.23
CA ARG A 451 -0.56 -19.60 -1.80
C ARG A 451 -0.79 -18.53 -2.87
N GLU A 452 0.27 -17.93 -3.39
CA GLU A 452 0.14 -16.84 -4.37
C GLU A 452 -0.43 -17.34 -5.72
N ALA A 453 -0.09 -18.57 -6.13
CA ALA A 453 -0.70 -19.22 -7.29
C ALA A 453 -2.19 -19.52 -7.09
N ALA A 454 -2.56 -20.03 -5.91
CA ALA A 454 -3.91 -20.47 -5.61
C ALA A 454 -4.87 -19.31 -5.30
N GLU A 455 -4.42 -18.25 -4.61
CA GLU A 455 -5.24 -17.09 -4.24
C GLU A 455 -5.31 -16.03 -5.35
N GLY A 456 -4.28 -15.94 -6.19
CA GLY A 456 -4.22 -15.02 -7.34
C GLY A 456 -4.07 -13.54 -6.97
N HIS A 457 -3.78 -13.22 -5.70
CA HIS A 457 -3.52 -11.87 -5.25
C HIS A 457 -2.21 -11.77 -4.43
N PRO A 458 -1.53 -10.62 -4.44
CA PRO A 458 -0.35 -10.37 -3.60
C PRO A 458 -0.64 -10.53 -2.09
N PRO A 459 0.40 -10.66 -1.26
CA PRO A 459 0.26 -10.63 0.20
C PRO A 459 -0.33 -9.31 0.71
N VAL A 460 -0.80 -9.33 1.95
CA VAL A 460 -1.39 -8.17 2.63
C VAL A 460 -0.45 -6.96 2.54
N GLY A 461 -1.01 -5.78 2.21
CA GLY A 461 -0.24 -4.55 2.04
C GLY A 461 0.30 -4.31 0.63
N ARG A 462 0.31 -5.32 -0.26
CA ARG A 462 0.79 -5.17 -1.66
C ARG A 462 -0.28 -5.28 -2.74
N GLY A 463 -1.43 -5.85 -2.42
CA GLY A 463 -2.59 -5.91 -3.30
C GLY A 463 -3.56 -4.75 -3.08
N ALA A 464 -4.34 -4.40 -4.11
CA ALA A 464 -5.54 -3.60 -3.93
C ALA A 464 -6.59 -4.42 -3.14
N THR A 465 -7.37 -3.77 -2.28
CA THR A 465 -8.31 -4.43 -1.34
C THR A 465 -9.33 -5.39 -1.98
N LYS A 466 -9.61 -5.27 -3.29
CA LYS A 466 -10.45 -6.20 -4.07
C LYS A 466 -9.99 -6.27 -5.53
N LYS A 467 -8.88 -6.94 -5.83
CA LYS A 467 -8.48 -7.20 -7.22
C LYS A 467 -9.45 -8.20 -7.86
N ILE A 468 -10.19 -7.77 -8.89
CA ILE A 468 -11.01 -8.66 -9.70
C ILE A 468 -10.10 -9.30 -10.75
N LEU A 469 -9.96 -10.62 -10.71
CA LEU A 469 -9.17 -11.36 -11.70
C LEU A 469 -9.86 -11.35 -13.07
N SER A 470 -9.07 -11.10 -14.11
CA SER A 470 -9.49 -11.27 -15.49
C SER A 470 -9.78 -12.74 -15.81
N VAL A 471 -10.56 -13.00 -16.87
CA VAL A 471 -10.88 -14.37 -17.32
C VAL A 471 -9.61 -15.20 -17.58
N LYS A 472 -8.56 -14.56 -18.13
CA LYS A 472 -7.27 -15.21 -18.36
C LYS A 472 -6.56 -15.57 -17.06
N GLU A 473 -6.52 -14.66 -16.09
CA GLU A 473 -5.91 -14.91 -14.78
C GLU A 473 -6.65 -16.02 -14.01
N LYS A 474 -7.99 -16.02 -14.01
CA LYS A 474 -8.79 -17.09 -13.39
C LYS A 474 -8.51 -18.47 -14.00
N LYS A 475 -8.33 -18.53 -15.32
CA LYS A 475 -7.98 -19.78 -16.00
C LYS A 475 -6.61 -20.29 -15.56
N ILE A 476 -5.62 -19.40 -15.49
CA ILE A 476 -4.27 -19.74 -15.04
C ILE A 476 -4.29 -20.20 -13.58
N GLN A 477 -5.02 -19.50 -12.71
CA GLN A 477 -5.20 -19.86 -11.31
C GLN A 477 -5.77 -21.27 -11.16
N LEU A 478 -6.83 -21.61 -11.91
CA LEU A 478 -7.42 -22.95 -11.88
C LEU A 478 -6.43 -24.01 -12.37
N GLU A 479 -5.75 -23.77 -13.49
CA GLU A 479 -4.70 -24.66 -14.02
C GLU A 479 -3.56 -24.88 -13.01
N ASP A 480 -3.17 -23.84 -12.28
CA ASP A 480 -2.14 -23.93 -11.24
C ASP A 480 -2.64 -24.70 -10.01
N CYS A 481 -3.88 -24.47 -9.53
CA CYS A 481 -4.48 -25.24 -8.45
C CYS A 481 -4.54 -26.74 -8.76
N THR A 482 -4.92 -27.12 -9.98
CA THR A 482 -4.92 -28.51 -10.41
C THR A 482 -3.52 -29.10 -10.36
N LYS A 483 -2.49 -28.41 -10.87
CA LYS A 483 -1.09 -28.88 -10.82
C LYS A 483 -0.54 -29.00 -9.40
N ILE A 484 -0.84 -28.03 -8.53
CA ILE A 484 -0.49 -28.07 -7.10
C ILE A 484 -1.09 -29.34 -6.49
N THR A 485 -2.37 -29.59 -6.76
CA THR A 485 -3.10 -30.73 -6.21
C THR A 485 -2.52 -32.05 -6.69
N GLU A 486 -2.35 -32.23 -8.00
CA GLU A 486 -1.78 -33.44 -8.60
C GLU A 486 -0.39 -33.76 -8.05
N HIS A 487 0.47 -32.75 -7.89
CA HIS A 487 1.83 -32.91 -7.38
C HIS A 487 1.85 -33.23 -5.87
N PHE A 488 1.21 -32.38 -5.05
CA PHE A 488 1.34 -32.49 -3.60
C PHE A 488 0.53 -33.63 -3.00
N ILE A 489 -0.53 -34.13 -3.64
CA ILE A 489 -1.21 -35.36 -3.18
C ILE A 489 -0.20 -36.52 -3.03
N MET A 490 0.73 -36.64 -3.97
CA MET A 490 1.70 -37.75 -3.98
C MET A 490 2.88 -37.52 -3.03
N VAL A 491 3.33 -36.26 -2.92
CA VAL A 491 4.62 -35.92 -2.28
C VAL A 491 4.45 -35.40 -0.84
N LEU A 492 3.34 -34.75 -0.52
CA LEU A 492 3.11 -34.15 0.80
C LEU A 492 3.19 -35.17 1.95
N PRO A 493 2.62 -36.41 1.86
CA PRO A 493 2.78 -37.40 2.92
C PRO A 493 4.26 -37.74 3.21
N GLN A 494 5.10 -37.79 2.17
CA GLN A 494 6.52 -38.10 2.31
C GLN A 494 7.28 -36.96 3.01
N LEU A 495 6.96 -35.72 2.67
CA LEU A 495 7.53 -34.53 3.31
C LEU A 495 7.10 -34.44 4.78
N LEU A 496 5.83 -34.67 5.07
CA LEU A 496 5.31 -34.69 6.45
C LEU A 496 6.01 -35.79 7.27
N ALA A 497 6.20 -36.99 6.71
CA ALA A 497 6.92 -38.06 7.38
C ALA A 497 8.38 -37.66 7.70
N LYS A 498 9.11 -37.11 6.70
CA LYS A 498 10.51 -36.67 6.83
C LYS A 498 10.67 -35.59 7.90
N TYR A 499 9.82 -34.57 7.89
CA TYR A 499 9.95 -33.40 8.76
C TYR A 499 9.06 -33.47 10.01
N SER A 500 8.45 -34.62 10.30
CA SER A 500 7.43 -34.78 11.35
C SER A 500 7.85 -34.32 12.75
N ALA A 501 9.15 -34.19 13.06
CA ALA A 501 9.64 -33.70 14.34
C ALA A 501 9.71 -32.17 14.45
N ASP A 502 9.75 -31.43 13.33
CA ASP A 502 9.92 -29.99 13.31
C ASP A 502 8.56 -29.27 13.20
N ALA A 503 8.22 -28.50 14.25
CA ALA A 503 6.93 -27.83 14.33
C ALA A 503 6.72 -26.77 13.22
N GLN A 504 7.73 -25.96 12.91
CA GLN A 504 7.61 -24.87 11.93
C GLN A 504 7.48 -25.43 10.51
N LYS A 505 8.33 -26.40 10.16
CA LYS A 505 8.28 -27.05 8.84
C LYS A 505 6.94 -27.75 8.62
N VAL A 506 6.45 -28.48 9.62
CA VAL A 506 5.17 -29.21 9.54
C VAL A 506 3.98 -28.25 9.48
N ALA A 507 3.96 -27.19 10.29
CA ALA A 507 2.88 -26.19 10.26
C ALA A 507 2.76 -25.52 8.88
N ASN A 508 3.87 -25.31 8.17
CA ASN A 508 3.86 -24.79 6.79
C ASN A 508 3.34 -25.83 5.78
N LEU A 509 3.83 -27.07 5.86
CA LEU A 509 3.41 -28.15 4.95
C LEU A 509 1.91 -28.46 5.09
N LEU A 510 1.37 -28.45 6.30
CA LEU A 510 -0.06 -28.68 6.59
C LEU A 510 -0.99 -27.57 6.05
N GLN A 511 -0.46 -26.43 5.60
CA GLN A 511 -1.27 -25.40 4.96
C GLN A 511 -1.48 -25.64 3.46
N ILE A 512 -0.71 -26.53 2.83
CA ILE A 512 -0.82 -26.81 1.40
C ILE A 512 -2.18 -27.43 1.00
N PRO A 513 -2.76 -28.40 1.74
CA PRO A 513 -4.05 -29.00 1.40
C PRO A 513 -5.23 -28.01 1.33
N GLN A 514 -5.09 -26.83 1.94
CA GLN A 514 -6.13 -25.80 1.91
C GLN A 514 -6.38 -25.25 0.50
N TYR A 515 -5.45 -25.49 -0.42
CA TYR A 515 -5.47 -25.02 -1.80
C TYR A 515 -5.79 -26.15 -2.81
N TYR A 516 -6.19 -27.33 -2.34
CA TYR A 516 -6.50 -28.45 -3.22
C TYR A 516 -7.83 -28.30 -3.94
N ASP A 517 -7.85 -28.76 -5.18
CA ASP A 517 -9.07 -29.14 -5.88
C ASP A 517 -9.43 -30.58 -5.50
N LEU A 518 -10.36 -30.74 -4.56
CA LEU A 518 -10.69 -32.05 -3.97
C LEU A 518 -11.27 -33.05 -4.98
N ASP A 519 -11.79 -32.59 -6.13
CA ASP A 519 -12.29 -33.46 -7.20
C ASP A 519 -11.16 -34.27 -7.88
N VAL A 520 -9.91 -33.81 -7.76
CA VAL A 520 -8.72 -34.50 -8.29
C VAL A 520 -8.51 -35.86 -7.65
N TYR A 521 -8.86 -36.04 -6.36
CA TYR A 521 -8.72 -37.34 -5.69
C TYR A 521 -9.52 -38.45 -6.38
N ARG A 522 -10.75 -38.13 -6.81
CA ARG A 522 -11.64 -39.08 -7.48
C ARG A 522 -11.29 -39.26 -8.95
N THR A 523 -11.06 -38.16 -9.66
CA THR A 523 -10.78 -38.19 -11.10
C THR A 523 -9.43 -38.86 -11.40
N GLY A 524 -8.45 -38.70 -10.50
CA GLY A 524 -7.13 -39.32 -10.60
C GLY A 524 -7.00 -40.70 -9.93
N HIS A 525 -8.03 -41.22 -9.27
CA HIS A 525 -7.97 -42.46 -8.48
C HIS A 525 -6.82 -42.48 -7.45
N LEU A 526 -6.65 -41.36 -6.72
CA LEU A 526 -5.54 -41.13 -5.78
C LEU A 526 -5.95 -41.34 -4.31
N GLU A 527 -7.02 -42.09 -4.05
CA GLU A 527 -7.57 -42.29 -2.69
C GLU A 527 -6.57 -42.98 -1.74
N LYS A 528 -5.61 -43.74 -2.27
CA LYS A 528 -4.52 -44.35 -1.49
C LYS A 528 -3.60 -43.31 -0.86
N HIS A 529 -3.37 -42.19 -1.55
CA HIS A 529 -2.54 -41.10 -1.04
C HIS A 529 -3.26 -40.29 0.04
N LEU A 530 -4.60 -40.22 -0.02
CA LEU A 530 -5.41 -39.66 1.05
C LEU A 530 -5.23 -40.45 2.36
N ASP A 531 -5.27 -41.78 2.31
CA ASP A 531 -5.00 -42.62 3.49
C ASP A 531 -3.59 -42.40 4.07
N ALA A 532 -2.60 -42.20 3.19
CA ALA A 532 -1.25 -41.87 3.63
C ALA A 532 -1.19 -40.50 4.31
N LEU A 533 -1.80 -39.47 3.72
CA LEU A 533 -1.87 -38.14 4.30
C LEU A 533 -2.56 -38.15 5.66
N LEU A 534 -3.74 -38.75 5.77
CA LEU A 534 -4.52 -38.81 7.02
C LEU A 534 -3.74 -39.53 8.14
N ARG A 535 -2.98 -40.57 7.78
CA ARG A 535 -2.09 -41.28 8.72
C ARG A 535 -0.97 -40.38 9.22
N GLU A 536 -0.27 -39.68 8.33
CA GLU A 536 0.82 -38.76 8.72
C GLU A 536 0.30 -37.60 9.57
N VAL A 537 -0.84 -36.99 9.21
CA VAL A 537 -1.45 -35.91 10.02
C VAL A 537 -1.85 -36.43 11.41
N LYS A 538 -2.42 -37.65 11.49
CA LYS A 538 -2.74 -38.28 12.78
C LYS A 538 -1.48 -38.47 13.63
N ASP A 539 -0.40 -38.99 13.06
CA ASP A 539 0.87 -39.21 13.76
C ASP A 539 1.50 -37.89 14.21
N ILE A 540 1.41 -36.83 13.41
CA ILE A 540 1.85 -35.47 13.78
C ILE A 540 1.07 -34.96 14.99
N VAL A 541 -0.27 -35.06 14.98
CA VAL A 541 -1.12 -34.62 16.10
C VAL A 541 -0.75 -35.35 17.40
N ALA A 542 -0.40 -36.64 17.31
CA ALA A 542 0.03 -37.43 18.47
C ALA A 542 1.41 -37.00 19.02
N LYS A 543 2.33 -36.54 18.15
CA LYS A 543 3.70 -36.15 18.51
C LYS A 543 3.81 -34.70 18.98
N HIS A 544 2.95 -33.80 18.51
CA HIS A 544 3.06 -32.36 18.77
C HIS A 544 2.11 -31.85 19.85
N SER A 545 2.50 -30.74 20.47
CA SER A 545 1.69 -29.92 21.38
C SER A 545 1.77 -28.41 21.06
N ASP A 546 2.46 -28.07 19.96
CA ASP A 546 2.53 -26.72 19.40
C ASP A 546 1.18 -26.31 18.80
N LEU A 547 0.72 -25.10 19.13
CA LEU A 547 -0.62 -24.64 18.74
C LEU A 547 -0.74 -24.48 17.21
N THR A 548 0.30 -23.99 16.54
CA THR A 548 0.25 -23.73 15.09
C THR A 548 0.16 -25.04 14.29
N VAL A 549 0.89 -26.07 14.72
CA VAL A 549 0.81 -27.42 14.13
C VAL A 549 -0.57 -28.02 14.35
N LEU A 550 -1.13 -27.92 15.56
CA LEU A 550 -2.42 -28.49 15.89
C LEU A 550 -3.58 -27.77 15.17
N GLU A 551 -3.55 -26.45 15.09
CA GLU A 551 -4.52 -25.67 14.33
C GLU A 551 -4.43 -25.96 12.82
N ALA A 552 -3.21 -26.05 12.25
CA ALA A 552 -3.02 -26.43 10.85
C ALA A 552 -3.52 -27.86 10.56
N SER A 553 -3.28 -28.81 11.49
CA SER A 553 -3.79 -30.18 11.40
C SER A 553 -5.32 -30.22 11.45
N SER A 554 -5.91 -29.52 12.42
CA SER A 554 -7.36 -29.39 12.59
C SER A 554 -8.00 -28.76 11.35
N ARG A 555 -7.41 -27.69 10.81
CA ARG A 555 -7.86 -27.02 9.58
C ARG A 555 -7.74 -27.92 8.35
N THR A 556 -6.69 -28.72 8.26
CA THR A 556 -6.52 -29.72 7.18
C THR A 556 -7.68 -30.71 7.19
N TYR A 557 -7.99 -31.28 8.36
CA TYR A 557 -9.16 -32.17 8.50
C TYR A 557 -10.47 -31.44 8.15
N TYR A 558 -10.63 -30.18 8.54
CA TYR A 558 -11.84 -29.40 8.25
C TYR A 558 -12.05 -29.25 6.74
N ILE A 559 -11.00 -28.90 5.99
CA ILE A 559 -11.10 -28.69 4.54
C ILE A 559 -11.33 -30.01 3.80
N LEU A 560 -10.61 -31.07 4.19
CA LEU A 560 -10.78 -32.39 3.57
C LEU A 560 -12.15 -33.02 3.90
N CYS A 561 -12.78 -32.62 5.01
CA CYS A 561 -14.07 -33.14 5.46
C CYS A 561 -15.26 -32.26 5.00
N SER A 562 -15.24 -31.85 3.72
CA SER A 562 -16.37 -31.15 3.09
C SER A 562 -17.44 -32.15 2.63
N GLU A 563 -18.70 -31.95 3.05
CA GLU A 563 -19.84 -32.84 2.78
C GLU A 563 -20.14 -33.02 1.29
N GLU A 564 -19.77 -32.05 0.47
CA GLU A 564 -20.02 -32.06 -0.98
C GLU A 564 -19.04 -32.97 -1.75
N THR A 565 -18.00 -33.48 -1.09
CA THR A 565 -16.89 -34.19 -1.74
C THR A 565 -16.98 -35.71 -1.62
N ALA A 566 -16.50 -36.43 -2.65
CA ALA A 566 -16.54 -37.90 -2.67
C ALA A 566 -15.66 -38.56 -1.58
N ILE A 567 -14.67 -37.83 -1.05
CA ILE A 567 -13.75 -38.32 -0.01
C ILE A 567 -14.31 -38.18 1.42
N TYR A 568 -15.45 -37.51 1.58
CA TYR A 568 -16.02 -37.14 2.88
C TYR A 568 -16.10 -38.32 3.85
N SER A 569 -16.71 -39.44 3.46
CA SER A 569 -16.93 -40.57 4.37
C SER A 569 -15.64 -41.20 4.89
N GLN A 570 -14.58 -41.17 4.06
CA GLN A 570 -13.27 -41.71 4.44
C GLN A 570 -12.56 -40.78 5.42
N VAL A 571 -12.58 -39.47 5.15
CA VAL A 571 -12.00 -38.43 6.01
C VAL A 571 -12.76 -38.34 7.33
N ASP A 572 -14.09 -38.37 7.32
CA ASP A 572 -14.94 -38.31 8.51
C ASP A 572 -14.68 -39.50 9.45
N ARG A 573 -14.52 -40.70 8.89
CA ARG A 573 -14.12 -41.88 9.66
C ARG A 573 -12.76 -41.70 10.32
N ALA A 574 -11.75 -41.22 9.59
CA ALA A 574 -10.42 -40.98 10.13
C ALA A 574 -10.42 -39.88 11.21
N ARG A 575 -11.18 -38.80 10.98
CA ARG A 575 -11.39 -37.71 11.94
C ARG A 575 -12.01 -38.23 13.22
N THR A 576 -13.10 -38.99 13.12
CA THR A 576 -13.81 -39.56 14.29
C THR A 576 -12.88 -40.48 15.09
N GLN A 577 -12.10 -41.35 14.42
CA GLN A 577 -11.11 -42.20 15.07
C GLN A 577 -10.03 -41.41 15.81
N LEU A 578 -9.51 -40.34 15.20
CA LEU A 578 -8.53 -39.46 15.85
C LEU A 578 -9.14 -38.79 17.09
N ILE A 579 -10.35 -38.25 17.00
CA ILE A 579 -11.04 -37.61 18.13
C ILE A 579 -11.30 -38.62 19.25
N ASP A 580 -11.75 -39.84 18.92
CA ASP A 580 -11.97 -40.91 19.90
C ASP A 580 -10.69 -41.22 20.69
N GLU A 581 -9.54 -41.29 20.01
CA GLU A 581 -8.24 -41.51 20.65
C GLU A 581 -7.81 -40.34 21.52
N LEU A 582 -7.96 -39.10 21.03
CA LEU A 582 -7.64 -37.89 21.81
C LEU A 582 -8.51 -37.76 23.06
N MET A 583 -9.81 -38.01 22.92
CA MET A 583 -10.75 -37.99 24.03
C MET A 583 -10.50 -39.15 25.01
N GLY A 584 -10.14 -40.33 24.51
CA GLY A 584 -9.73 -41.47 25.33
C GLY A 584 -8.51 -41.14 26.20
N GLN A 585 -7.48 -40.55 25.63
CA GLN A 585 -6.29 -40.09 26.35
C GLN A 585 -6.63 -39.02 27.39
N LEU A 586 -7.42 -38.01 27.02
CA LEU A 586 -7.83 -36.95 27.94
C LEU A 586 -8.64 -37.51 29.12
N ASN A 587 -9.55 -38.45 28.87
CA ASN A 587 -10.36 -39.06 29.92
C ASN A 587 -9.52 -39.84 30.92
N GLN A 588 -8.55 -40.63 30.44
CA GLN A 588 -7.63 -41.36 31.32
C GLN A 588 -6.83 -40.41 32.22
N LEU A 589 -6.34 -39.30 31.66
CA LEU A 589 -5.60 -38.29 32.43
C LEU A 589 -6.50 -37.57 33.44
N LEU A 590 -7.73 -37.23 33.06
CA LEU A 590 -8.69 -36.59 33.96
C LEU A 590 -9.11 -37.54 35.10
N ASP A 591 -9.37 -38.80 34.81
CA ASP A 591 -9.74 -39.79 35.82
C ASP A 591 -8.59 -40.00 36.82
N ALA A 592 -7.34 -40.08 36.33
CA ALA A 592 -6.15 -40.13 37.19
C ALA A 592 -6.00 -38.87 38.05
N PHE A 593 -6.28 -37.70 37.49
CA PHE A 593 -6.28 -36.43 38.21
C PHE A 593 -7.33 -36.40 39.34
N TRP A 594 -8.56 -36.85 39.07
CA TRP A 594 -9.65 -36.84 40.05
C TRP A 594 -9.55 -37.93 41.13
N GLN A 595 -8.78 -39.01 40.88
CA GLN A 595 -8.57 -40.09 41.87
C GLN A 595 -7.55 -39.74 42.96
N LYS A 596 -6.70 -38.73 42.75
CA LYS A 596 -5.75 -38.29 43.78
C LYS A 596 -6.50 -37.49 44.84
N GLU A 597 -6.52 -37.98 46.10
CA GLU A 597 -7.17 -37.33 47.26
C GLU A 597 -6.65 -35.90 47.51
N GLU A 598 -5.47 -35.57 46.98
CA GLU A 598 -4.89 -34.22 46.90
C GLU A 598 -4.52 -33.89 45.44
N GLY A 599 -5.49 -33.49 44.60
CA GLY A 599 -5.24 -32.98 43.23
C GLY A 599 -4.32 -31.73 43.13
N PHE A 600 -3.60 -31.40 44.20
CA PHE A 600 -2.73 -30.25 44.39
C PHE A 600 -1.27 -30.49 43.97
N CYS A 601 -0.81 -31.74 43.92
CA CYS A 601 0.58 -32.08 43.64
C CYS A 601 0.69 -32.84 42.31
N MET A 602 0.46 -32.12 41.20
CA MET A 602 0.86 -32.62 39.88
C MET A 602 2.35 -32.37 39.70
N ASP A 603 3.09 -33.38 39.26
CA ASP A 603 4.45 -33.15 38.81
C ASP A 603 4.47 -32.42 37.45
N ALA A 604 5.63 -31.86 37.09
CA ALA A 604 5.78 -31.12 35.83
C ALA A 604 5.49 -31.98 34.58
N GLY A 605 5.70 -33.29 34.66
CA GLY A 605 5.41 -34.24 33.58
C GLY A 605 3.90 -34.46 33.39
N GLU A 606 3.16 -34.66 34.48
CA GLU A 606 1.70 -34.79 34.50
C GLU A 606 1.03 -33.51 33.98
N ILE A 607 1.52 -32.32 34.38
CA ILE A 607 1.03 -31.03 33.87
C ILE A 607 1.25 -30.95 32.35
N SER A 608 2.44 -31.33 31.88
CA SER A 608 2.78 -31.30 30.46
C SER A 608 1.93 -32.25 29.62
N GLN A 609 1.67 -33.47 30.12
CA GLN A 609 0.81 -34.47 29.47
C GLN A 609 -0.65 -33.98 29.39
N MET A 610 -1.19 -33.48 30.50
CA MET A 610 -2.54 -32.93 30.57
C MET A 610 -2.70 -31.72 29.63
N ASN A 611 -1.76 -30.77 29.66
CA ASN A 611 -1.74 -29.62 28.76
C ASN A 611 -1.70 -30.05 27.29
N SER A 612 -0.84 -31.02 26.94
CA SER A 612 -0.73 -31.52 25.56
C SER A 612 -2.03 -32.16 25.08
N ALA A 613 -2.67 -32.98 25.91
CA ALA A 613 -3.97 -33.59 25.59
C ALA A 613 -5.07 -32.54 25.43
N LEU A 614 -5.17 -31.59 26.36
CA LEU A 614 -6.16 -30.51 26.31
C LEU A 614 -5.95 -29.60 25.09
N ARG A 615 -4.71 -29.25 24.74
CA ARG A 615 -4.40 -28.42 23.56
C ARG A 615 -4.82 -29.10 22.25
N ARG A 616 -4.55 -30.40 22.12
CA ARG A 616 -4.99 -31.19 20.94
C ARG A 616 -6.50 -31.15 20.80
N VAL A 617 -7.21 -31.44 21.88
CA VAL A 617 -8.69 -31.40 21.88
C VAL A 617 -9.20 -29.98 21.60
N ALA A 618 -8.62 -28.95 22.20
CA ALA A 618 -9.01 -27.56 21.99
C ALA A 618 -8.85 -27.11 20.52
N ALA A 619 -7.73 -27.44 19.88
CA ALA A 619 -7.47 -27.12 18.48
C ALA A 619 -8.46 -27.79 17.53
N PHE A 620 -8.81 -29.05 17.78
CA PHE A 620 -9.83 -29.76 17.00
C PHE A 620 -11.23 -29.23 17.28
N HIS A 621 -11.56 -28.93 18.53
CA HIS A 621 -12.89 -28.44 18.88
C HIS A 621 -13.22 -27.08 18.26
N ASN A 622 -12.22 -26.24 18.00
CA ASN A 622 -12.42 -24.97 17.31
C ASN A 622 -13.02 -25.15 15.90
N ALA A 623 -12.61 -26.18 15.16
CA ALA A 623 -13.02 -26.39 13.77
C ALA A 623 -14.00 -27.55 13.58
N HIS A 624 -14.16 -28.43 14.58
CA HIS A 624 -14.97 -29.65 14.51
C HIS A 624 -15.94 -29.72 15.69
N ASP A 625 -17.19 -30.10 15.41
CA ASP A 625 -18.20 -30.32 16.44
C ASP A 625 -17.88 -31.58 17.28
N LEU A 626 -17.51 -31.37 18.55
CA LEU A 626 -17.18 -32.43 19.49
C LEU A 626 -18.29 -32.68 20.52
N THR A 627 -19.52 -32.20 20.28
CA THR A 627 -20.63 -32.29 21.25
C THR A 627 -20.91 -33.74 21.68
N LYS A 628 -20.70 -34.73 20.80
CA LYS A 628 -20.90 -36.17 21.08
C LYS A 628 -20.02 -36.73 22.21
N TRP A 629 -18.89 -36.10 22.51
CA TRP A 629 -17.92 -36.58 23.51
C TRP A 629 -18.09 -35.96 24.91
N ASN A 630 -19.13 -35.15 25.11
CA ASN A 630 -19.44 -34.46 26.37
C ASN A 630 -18.22 -33.76 27.01
N LEU A 631 -17.55 -32.90 26.23
CA LEU A 631 -16.38 -32.17 26.70
C LEU A 631 -16.73 -31.05 27.69
N TYR A 632 -17.92 -30.44 27.53
CA TYR A 632 -18.39 -29.32 28.36
C TYR A 632 -18.29 -29.61 29.86
N ASP A 633 -18.92 -30.69 30.33
CA ASP A 633 -18.94 -31.05 31.76
C ASP A 633 -17.53 -31.27 32.32
N LYS A 634 -16.66 -31.88 31.51
CA LYS A 634 -15.28 -32.23 31.89
C LYS A 634 -14.43 -30.99 32.07
N THR A 635 -14.46 -30.07 31.10
CA THR A 635 -13.65 -28.85 31.14
C THR A 635 -14.25 -27.81 32.09
N LEU A 636 -15.57 -27.75 32.23
CA LEU A 636 -16.24 -26.93 33.23
C LEU A 636 -15.82 -27.35 34.66
N ARG A 637 -15.71 -28.66 34.93
CA ARG A 637 -15.29 -29.16 36.24
C ARG A 637 -13.87 -28.71 36.60
N LEU A 638 -12.94 -28.66 35.64
CA LEU A 638 -11.60 -28.10 35.85
C LEU A 638 -11.66 -26.60 36.19
N LEU A 639 -12.47 -25.83 35.48
CA LEU A 639 -12.60 -24.39 35.73
C LEU A 639 -13.22 -24.09 37.10
N VAL A 640 -14.21 -24.87 37.52
CA VAL A 640 -14.81 -24.76 38.87
C VAL A 640 -13.80 -25.13 39.95
N PHE A 641 -13.01 -26.19 39.73
CA PHE A 641 -11.93 -26.56 40.64
C PHE A 641 -10.91 -25.43 40.83
N GLU A 642 -10.54 -24.72 39.75
CA GLU A 642 -9.66 -23.55 39.87
C GLU A 642 -10.28 -22.43 40.71
N MET A 643 -11.58 -22.18 40.55
CA MET A 643 -12.28 -21.16 41.35
C MET A 643 -12.30 -21.47 42.85
N GLU A 644 -12.37 -22.76 43.19
CA GLU A 644 -12.43 -23.23 44.58
C GLU A 644 -11.04 -23.31 45.23
N HIS A 645 -9.99 -23.62 44.45
CA HIS A 645 -8.69 -23.99 44.97
C HIS A 645 -7.50 -23.12 44.52
N GLY A 646 -7.59 -22.42 43.38
CA GLY A 646 -6.56 -21.49 42.89
C GLY A 646 -5.20 -22.12 42.55
N SER A 647 -5.18 -23.42 42.23
CA SER A 647 -3.97 -24.25 42.15
C SER A 647 -3.66 -24.79 40.74
N LEU A 648 -4.54 -24.61 39.75
CA LEU A 648 -4.34 -25.11 38.40
C LEU A 648 -3.33 -24.27 37.62
N PRO A 649 -2.41 -24.91 36.87
CA PRO A 649 -1.53 -24.20 35.96
C PRO A 649 -2.28 -23.48 34.84
N VAL A 650 -1.79 -22.31 34.43
CA VAL A 650 -2.31 -21.54 33.27
C VAL A 650 -2.43 -22.40 32.02
N LEU A 651 -1.45 -23.27 31.81
CA LEU A 651 -1.38 -24.21 30.69
C LEU A 651 -2.60 -25.14 30.61
N MET A 652 -3.29 -25.40 31.73
CA MET A 652 -4.55 -26.17 31.75
C MET A 652 -5.79 -25.27 31.69
N ILE A 653 -5.74 -24.11 32.35
CA ILE A 653 -6.85 -23.17 32.41
C ILE A 653 -7.21 -22.63 31.01
N LEU A 654 -6.21 -22.23 30.22
CA LEU A 654 -6.47 -21.62 28.90
C LEU A 654 -7.15 -22.59 27.91
N PRO A 655 -6.64 -23.82 27.70
CA PRO A 655 -7.35 -24.80 26.87
C PRO A 655 -8.72 -25.18 27.45
N ALA A 656 -8.88 -25.27 28.76
CA ALA A 656 -10.18 -25.58 29.39
C ALA A 656 -11.21 -24.46 29.13
N LEU A 657 -10.81 -23.19 29.21
CA LEU A 657 -11.65 -22.05 28.84
C LEU A 657 -12.05 -22.12 27.36
N GLN A 658 -11.10 -22.43 26.47
CA GLN A 658 -11.36 -22.58 25.03
C GLN A 658 -12.33 -23.73 24.74
N CYS A 659 -12.07 -24.92 25.27
CA CYS A 659 -12.93 -26.09 25.07
C CYS A 659 -14.35 -25.87 25.60
N THR A 660 -14.50 -25.24 26.77
CA THR A 660 -15.81 -24.92 27.33
C THR A 660 -16.54 -23.90 26.47
N TYR A 661 -15.82 -22.87 25.98
CA TYR A 661 -16.33 -21.89 25.04
C TYR A 661 -16.81 -22.53 23.71
N PHE A 662 -15.97 -23.35 23.08
CA PHE A 662 -16.32 -24.03 21.83
C PHE A 662 -17.48 -25.02 22.01
N SER A 663 -17.55 -25.73 23.14
CA SER A 663 -18.69 -26.63 23.44
C SER A 663 -20.02 -25.87 23.37
N LEU A 664 -20.06 -24.71 24.02
CA LEU A 664 -21.23 -23.86 24.08
C LEU A 664 -21.54 -23.21 22.72
N LEU A 665 -20.52 -22.86 21.92
CA LEU A 665 -20.70 -22.35 20.55
C LEU A 665 -21.32 -23.39 19.64
N TRP A 666 -20.84 -24.64 19.67
CA TRP A 666 -21.41 -25.72 18.85
C TRP A 666 -22.83 -26.06 19.29
N GLN A 667 -23.11 -26.11 20.60
CA GLN A 667 -24.47 -26.28 21.09
C GLN A 667 -25.40 -25.14 20.66
N LEU A 668 -24.90 -23.89 20.65
CA LEU A 668 -25.64 -22.73 20.16
C LEU A 668 -25.88 -22.81 18.64
N ALA A 669 -24.87 -23.19 17.86
CA ALA A 669 -24.99 -23.37 16.41
C ALA A 669 -25.94 -24.50 16.02
N ALA A 670 -26.06 -25.53 16.86
CA ALA A 670 -27.00 -26.63 16.69
C ALA A 670 -28.45 -26.27 17.05
N VAL A 671 -28.71 -25.08 17.62
CA VAL A 671 -30.06 -24.62 17.89
C VAL A 671 -30.77 -24.35 16.56
N SER A 672 -31.84 -25.11 16.30
CA SER A 672 -32.75 -24.90 15.17
C SER A 672 -34.08 -24.30 15.65
N GLU A 673 -34.88 -23.78 14.73
CA GLU A 673 -36.22 -23.21 15.01
C GLU A 673 -37.14 -24.18 15.78
N ASN A 674 -36.90 -25.50 15.67
CA ASN A 674 -37.72 -26.55 16.29
C ASN A 674 -37.12 -27.15 17.57
N SER A 675 -36.06 -26.56 18.14
CA SER A 675 -35.42 -27.09 19.35
C SER A 675 -36.36 -27.06 20.57
N PRO A 676 -36.39 -28.13 21.40
CA PRO A 676 -37.24 -28.17 22.60
C PRO A 676 -36.97 -27.02 23.58
N LYS A 677 -38.02 -26.47 24.22
CA LYS A 677 -37.86 -25.39 25.22
C LYS A 677 -36.96 -25.82 26.39
N GLU A 678 -37.00 -27.10 26.79
CA GLU A 678 -36.16 -27.66 27.85
C GLU A 678 -34.66 -27.60 27.53
N THR A 679 -34.27 -27.92 26.28
CA THR A 679 -32.88 -27.84 25.85
C THR A 679 -32.39 -26.39 25.79
N LEU A 680 -33.26 -25.45 25.40
CA LEU A 680 -32.95 -24.02 25.40
C LEU A 680 -32.76 -23.48 26.83
N PHE A 681 -33.57 -23.91 27.80
CA PHE A 681 -33.39 -23.52 29.21
C PHE A 681 -32.10 -24.09 29.81
N ALA A 682 -31.75 -25.34 29.47
CA ALA A 682 -30.49 -25.96 29.89
C ALA A 682 -29.29 -25.16 29.35
N LEU A 683 -29.27 -24.88 28.04
CA LEU A 683 -28.23 -24.10 27.40
C LEU A 683 -28.12 -22.69 28.00
N ARG A 684 -29.26 -22.01 28.24
CA ARG A 684 -29.26 -20.69 28.91
C ARG A 684 -28.60 -20.72 30.28
N ARG A 685 -28.87 -21.77 31.07
CA ARG A 685 -28.27 -21.94 32.41
C ARG A 685 -26.76 -22.15 32.30
N GLU A 686 -26.32 -22.96 31.34
CA GLU A 686 -24.92 -23.26 31.08
C GLU A 686 -24.15 -22.01 30.61
N LEU A 687 -24.75 -21.23 29.69
CA LEU A 687 -24.22 -19.94 29.25
C LEU A 687 -24.04 -18.97 30.43
N ARG A 688 -25.07 -18.78 31.25
CA ARG A 688 -25.00 -17.90 32.44
C ARG A 688 -23.93 -18.35 33.43
N ARG A 689 -23.85 -19.66 33.69
CA ARG A 689 -22.84 -20.25 34.58
C ARG A 689 -21.44 -19.97 34.04
N PHE A 690 -21.22 -20.18 32.74
CA PHE A 690 -19.93 -19.92 32.12
C PHE A 690 -19.57 -18.43 32.12
N SER A 691 -20.52 -17.52 31.88
CA SER A 691 -20.29 -16.07 32.02
C SER A 691 -19.83 -15.70 33.45
N GLN A 692 -20.40 -16.32 34.48
CA GLN A 692 -19.98 -16.11 35.87
C GLN A 692 -18.54 -16.59 36.12
N ILE A 693 -18.17 -17.73 35.54
CA ILE A 693 -16.81 -18.26 35.61
C ILE A 693 -15.83 -17.30 34.93
N CYS A 694 -16.12 -16.83 33.71
CA CYS A 694 -15.27 -15.86 33.02
C CYS A 694 -15.17 -14.53 33.78
N MET A 695 -16.25 -14.07 34.43
CA MET A 695 -16.21 -12.87 35.28
C MET A 695 -15.25 -13.02 36.47
N TRP A 696 -15.12 -14.23 37.03
CA TRP A 696 -14.15 -14.50 38.07
C TRP A 696 -12.72 -14.44 37.52
N PHE A 697 -12.49 -15.05 36.35
CA PHE A 697 -11.18 -15.05 35.69
C PHE A 697 -10.70 -13.68 35.20
N LEU A 698 -11.57 -12.67 35.06
CA LEU A 698 -11.15 -11.28 34.78
C LEU A 698 -10.19 -10.71 35.85
N HIS A 699 -10.24 -11.24 37.08
CA HIS A 699 -9.38 -10.82 38.19
C HIS A 699 -8.27 -11.83 38.51
N HIS A 700 -8.05 -12.83 37.65
CA HIS A 700 -7.01 -13.83 37.85
C HIS A 700 -5.61 -13.20 37.92
N LYS A 701 -4.66 -13.84 38.62
CA LYS A 701 -3.30 -13.31 38.81
C LYS A 701 -2.50 -13.21 37.50
N GLU A 702 -2.74 -14.14 36.58
CA GLU A 702 -2.05 -14.26 35.29
C GLU A 702 -2.75 -13.48 34.19
N GLU A 703 -1.98 -12.74 33.40
CA GLU A 703 -2.48 -11.84 32.35
C GLU A 703 -3.21 -12.56 31.23
N ASP A 704 -2.62 -13.63 30.68
CA ASP A 704 -3.19 -14.40 29.57
C ASP A 704 -4.60 -14.93 29.90
N VAL A 705 -4.82 -15.33 31.15
CA VAL A 705 -6.11 -15.83 31.62
C VAL A 705 -7.15 -14.72 31.67
N ARG A 706 -6.77 -13.55 32.18
CA ARG A 706 -7.69 -12.39 32.23
C ARG A 706 -8.10 -11.97 30.84
N GLU A 707 -7.15 -11.89 29.91
CA GLU A 707 -7.41 -11.49 28.53
C GLU A 707 -8.25 -12.51 27.78
N LYS A 708 -7.96 -13.80 27.96
CA LYS A 708 -8.76 -14.85 27.33
C LYS A 708 -10.20 -14.81 27.83
N ALA A 709 -10.40 -14.64 29.15
CA ALA A 709 -11.72 -14.50 29.74
C ALA A 709 -12.45 -13.23 29.24
N PHE A 710 -11.73 -12.10 29.11
CA PHE A 710 -12.28 -10.86 28.58
C PHE A 710 -12.75 -10.99 27.13
N MET A 711 -11.92 -11.57 26.26
CA MET A 711 -12.26 -11.78 24.85
C MET A 711 -13.46 -12.72 24.72
N ILE A 712 -13.47 -13.85 25.44
CA ILE A 712 -14.60 -14.79 25.46
C ILE A 712 -15.88 -14.11 25.93
N LEU A 713 -15.82 -13.27 26.97
CA LEU A 713 -16.99 -12.53 27.45
C LEU A 713 -17.50 -11.54 26.40
N CYS A 714 -16.61 -10.78 25.75
CA CYS A 714 -17.02 -9.82 24.71
C CYS A 714 -17.67 -10.54 23.53
N ASP A 715 -17.06 -11.62 23.03
CA ASP A 715 -17.62 -12.43 21.95
C ASP A 715 -18.98 -12.99 22.38
N TRP A 716 -19.11 -13.49 23.62
CA TRP A 716 -20.38 -14.02 24.10
C TRP A 716 -21.50 -13.01 24.15
N LEU A 717 -21.22 -11.85 24.74
CA LEU A 717 -22.19 -10.77 24.87
C LEU A 717 -22.64 -10.28 23.48
N LEU A 718 -21.73 -10.27 22.50
CA LEU A 718 -22.06 -9.88 21.13
C LEU A 718 -22.92 -10.94 20.41
N ILE A 719 -22.57 -12.22 20.54
CA ILE A 719 -23.31 -13.32 19.88
C ILE A 719 -24.73 -13.47 20.44
N LEU A 720 -24.89 -13.35 21.76
CA LEU A 720 -26.19 -13.54 22.43
C LEU A 720 -27.12 -12.33 22.33
N SER A 721 -26.58 -11.15 22.00
CA SER A 721 -27.39 -9.93 21.81
C SER A 721 -27.91 -9.76 20.36
N HIS A 722 -27.31 -10.46 19.39
CA HIS A 722 -27.60 -10.30 17.95
C HIS A 722 -28.22 -11.52 17.26
N GLN A 723 -28.83 -12.45 17.99
CA GLN A 723 -29.65 -13.49 17.37
C GLN A 723 -30.84 -12.82 16.65
N ASP A 724 -30.88 -12.92 15.33
CA ASP A 724 -31.69 -12.07 14.43
C ASP A 724 -33.15 -11.90 14.87
N SER A 725 -33.58 -10.64 14.95
CA SER A 725 -34.97 -10.22 15.22
C SER A 725 -35.94 -10.47 14.04
N ASN A 726 -35.52 -11.25 13.03
CA ASN A 726 -36.31 -11.47 11.81
C ASN A 726 -37.05 -12.81 11.77
N ASP A 727 -36.69 -13.80 12.61
CA ASP A 727 -37.38 -15.08 12.68
C ASP A 727 -37.85 -15.38 14.13
N ASN A 728 -39.16 -15.21 14.37
CA ASN A 728 -39.96 -15.55 15.57
C ASN A 728 -39.36 -15.33 16.98
N GLU A 729 -39.96 -14.38 17.72
CA GLU A 729 -39.55 -13.86 19.03
C GLU A 729 -39.42 -14.88 20.20
N GLU A 730 -40.04 -16.06 20.15
CA GLU A 730 -40.16 -16.91 21.35
C GLU A 730 -38.93 -17.78 21.67
N ALA A 731 -38.30 -18.44 20.68
CA ALA A 731 -37.16 -19.33 20.94
C ALA A 731 -35.85 -18.53 21.09
N VAL A 732 -35.67 -17.52 20.25
CA VAL A 732 -34.53 -16.61 20.23
C VAL A 732 -34.53 -15.67 21.46
N GLY A 733 -35.71 -15.19 21.88
CA GLY A 733 -35.86 -14.37 23.09
C GLY A 733 -35.48 -15.09 24.39
N LEU A 734 -35.50 -16.42 24.42
CA LEU A 734 -35.10 -17.20 25.60
C LEU A 734 -33.58 -17.23 25.82
N LEU A 735 -32.79 -17.15 24.74
CA LEU A 735 -31.32 -17.13 24.81
C LEU A 735 -30.75 -15.70 24.86
N TYR A 736 -31.58 -14.69 24.57
CA TYR A 736 -31.21 -13.28 24.68
C TYR A 736 -30.64 -12.95 26.07
N TYR A 737 -29.44 -12.35 26.06
CA TYR A 737 -28.68 -12.01 27.26
C TYR A 737 -28.03 -10.63 27.11
N LEU A 738 -28.39 -9.72 28.01
CA LEU A 738 -27.71 -8.44 28.20
C LEU A 738 -26.86 -8.47 29.48
N PRO A 739 -25.69 -7.82 29.47
CA PRO A 739 -24.84 -7.76 30.64
C PRO A 739 -25.48 -6.91 31.75
N SER A 740 -25.35 -7.37 33.00
CA SER A 740 -25.74 -6.57 34.17
C SER A 740 -24.86 -5.32 34.29
N THR A 741 -25.34 -4.30 35.02
CA THR A 741 -24.58 -3.08 35.30
C THR A 741 -23.20 -3.38 35.89
N SER A 742 -23.13 -4.30 36.86
CA SER A 742 -21.86 -4.75 37.45
C SER A 742 -20.91 -5.39 36.44
N LEU A 743 -21.41 -6.14 35.45
CA LEU A 743 -20.57 -6.70 34.40
C LEU A 743 -20.07 -5.60 33.45
N GLN A 744 -20.93 -4.66 33.06
CA GLN A 744 -20.52 -3.52 32.23
C GLN A 744 -19.40 -2.71 32.90
N GLU A 745 -19.51 -2.43 34.20
CA GLU A 745 -18.48 -1.75 34.99
C GLU A 745 -17.16 -2.53 35.01
N LYS A 746 -17.21 -3.85 35.23
CA LYS A 746 -16.00 -4.69 35.24
C LYS A 746 -15.28 -4.71 33.88
N LEU A 747 -16.03 -4.79 32.77
CA LEU A 747 -15.45 -4.76 31.43
C LEU A 747 -14.80 -3.39 31.13
N LEU A 748 -15.44 -2.30 31.57
CA LEU A 748 -14.90 -0.96 31.40
C LEU A 748 -13.60 -0.77 32.20
N LEU A 749 -13.61 -1.18 33.47
CA LEU A 749 -12.42 -1.13 34.34
C LEU A 749 -11.27 -1.96 33.77
N PHE A 750 -11.58 -3.10 33.16
CA PHE A 750 -10.59 -3.93 32.49
C PHE A 750 -9.90 -3.16 31.35
N ILE A 751 -10.67 -2.51 30.47
CA ILE A 751 -10.11 -1.72 29.36
C ILE A 751 -9.30 -0.53 29.88
N GLN A 752 -9.81 0.21 30.87
CA GLN A 752 -9.07 1.31 31.46
C GLN A 752 -7.71 0.86 31.99
N LYS A 753 -7.66 -0.28 32.69
CA LYS A 753 -6.44 -0.81 33.29
C LYS A 753 -5.46 -1.39 32.29
N HIS A 754 -5.94 -2.15 31.31
CA HIS A 754 -5.08 -2.98 30.44
C HIS A 754 -4.79 -2.36 29.07
N VAL A 755 -5.55 -1.35 28.65
CA VAL A 755 -5.33 -0.65 27.37
C VAL A 755 -4.73 0.74 27.57
N PHE A 756 -5.20 1.51 28.55
CA PHE A 756 -4.88 2.94 28.67
C PHE A 756 -3.91 3.33 29.79
N LEU A 757 -3.64 2.44 30.76
CA LEU A 757 -2.55 2.66 31.72
C LEU A 757 -1.22 2.28 31.07
N GLU A 758 -0.26 3.20 31.09
CA GLU A 758 1.12 2.94 30.69
C GLU A 758 1.86 2.29 31.88
N GLU A 759 2.52 1.16 31.64
CA GLU A 759 3.63 0.75 32.51
C GLU A 759 4.81 1.64 32.12
N GLU A 760 5.26 2.54 33.01
CA GLU A 760 6.44 3.37 32.78
C GLU A 760 7.66 2.45 32.63
N GLY A 761 7.97 2.07 31.39
CA GLY A 761 9.16 1.30 31.06
C GLY A 761 10.40 2.15 31.28
N GLU A 762 11.24 1.77 32.24
CA GLU A 762 12.58 2.34 32.43
C GLU A 762 13.32 2.33 31.09
N SER A 763 13.74 3.51 30.63
CA SER A 763 14.57 3.68 29.45
C SER A 763 15.92 2.99 29.67
N LYS A 764 16.05 1.74 29.21
CA LYS A 764 17.34 1.05 29.15
C LYS A 764 18.03 1.46 27.85
N ASP A 765 19.32 1.78 27.93
CA ASP A 765 20.18 1.91 26.74
C ASP A 765 20.31 0.53 26.09
N LEU A 766 19.59 0.32 24.97
CA LEU A 766 19.58 -0.93 24.21
C LEU A 766 20.51 -0.83 23.01
N THR A 767 21.08 -1.97 22.58
CA THR A 767 21.81 -2.08 21.32
C THR A 767 20.87 -2.10 20.11
N GLU A 768 21.33 -1.79 18.88
CA GLU A 768 20.46 -1.73 17.68
C GLU A 768 19.67 -3.04 17.40
N GLU A 769 20.20 -4.22 17.77
CA GLU A 769 19.48 -5.49 17.66
C GLU A 769 18.41 -5.68 18.75
N GLU A 770 18.69 -5.19 19.96
CA GLU A 770 17.74 -5.18 21.07
C GLU A 770 16.63 -4.16 20.83
N GLU A 771 16.94 -3.00 20.23
CA GLU A 771 15.97 -2.00 19.80
C GLU A 771 14.98 -2.59 18.78
N ARG A 772 15.45 -3.32 17.76
CA ARG A 772 14.54 -3.97 16.78
C ARG A 772 13.66 -5.05 17.41
N LYS A 773 14.20 -5.84 18.34
CA LYS A 773 13.42 -6.86 19.08
C LYS A 773 12.40 -6.18 19.99
N ASP A 774 12.78 -5.11 20.67
CA ASP A 774 11.92 -4.31 21.53
C ASP A 774 10.81 -3.60 20.73
N GLU A 775 11.11 -3.07 19.54
CA GLU A 775 10.10 -2.51 18.62
C GLU A 775 9.09 -3.57 18.16
N SER A 776 9.54 -4.78 17.80
CA SER A 776 8.64 -5.89 17.44
C SER A 776 7.73 -6.27 18.62
N CYS A 777 8.27 -6.37 19.84
CA CYS A 777 7.50 -6.69 21.03
C CYS A 777 6.49 -5.58 21.38
N LYS A 778 6.89 -4.31 21.26
CA LYS A 778 6.01 -3.15 21.44
C LYS A 778 4.86 -3.15 20.44
N LEU A 779 5.13 -3.52 19.18
CA LEU A 779 4.09 -3.61 18.15
C LEU A 779 3.10 -4.75 18.43
N ASP A 780 3.59 -5.91 18.87
CA ASP A 780 2.74 -7.05 19.23
C ASP A 780 1.84 -6.73 20.43
N ASP A 781 2.38 -6.06 21.46
CA ASP A 781 1.61 -5.57 22.61
C ASP A 781 0.57 -4.51 22.18
N LEU A 782 0.94 -3.58 21.31
CA LEU A 782 0.01 -2.60 20.74
C LEU A 782 -1.13 -3.29 19.96
N HIS A 783 -0.83 -4.28 19.12
CA HIS A 783 -1.84 -5.07 18.42
C HIS A 783 -2.77 -5.79 19.39
N LYS A 784 -2.23 -6.34 20.48
CA LYS A 784 -3.00 -6.97 21.55
C LYS A 784 -3.95 -5.98 22.24
N LYS A 785 -3.45 -4.82 22.68
CA LYS A 785 -4.28 -3.74 23.27
C LYS A 785 -5.36 -3.24 22.31
N ARG A 786 -5.03 -3.08 21.02
CA ARG A 786 -5.98 -2.72 19.96
C ARG A 786 -7.10 -3.75 19.80
N ARG A 787 -6.80 -5.07 19.89
CA ARG A 787 -7.81 -6.14 19.84
C ARG A 787 -8.77 -6.06 21.03
N LEU A 788 -8.25 -5.86 22.24
CA LEU A 788 -9.07 -5.72 23.46
C LEU A 788 -10.01 -4.50 23.35
N LEU A 789 -9.47 -3.34 22.97
CA LEU A 789 -10.26 -2.12 22.78
C LEU A 789 -11.34 -2.30 21.71
N ALA A 790 -10.99 -2.88 20.56
CA ALA A 790 -11.95 -3.14 19.50
C ALA A 790 -13.06 -4.10 19.94
N ALA A 791 -12.76 -5.13 20.73
CA ALA A 791 -13.75 -6.06 21.28
C ALA A 791 -14.76 -5.32 22.16
N TYR A 792 -14.30 -4.43 23.05
CA TYR A 792 -15.19 -3.62 23.89
C TYR A 792 -16.00 -2.59 23.10
N CYS A 793 -15.35 -1.89 22.16
CA CYS A 793 -16.02 -0.89 21.32
C CYS A 793 -17.13 -1.51 20.46
N LYS A 794 -16.98 -2.78 20.01
CA LYS A 794 -18.07 -3.51 19.35
C LYS A 794 -19.29 -3.60 20.26
N LEU A 795 -19.14 -3.96 21.54
CA LEU A 795 -20.26 -4.03 22.48
C LEU A 795 -21.03 -2.71 22.59
N ILE A 796 -20.33 -1.57 22.55
CA ILE A 796 -20.97 -0.24 22.60
C ILE A 796 -21.69 0.07 21.28
N VAL A 797 -21.01 -0.13 20.15
CA VAL A 797 -21.57 0.12 18.81
C VAL A 797 -22.78 -0.76 18.52
N HIS A 798 -22.84 -1.92 19.14
CA HIS A 798 -23.93 -2.88 18.98
C HIS A 798 -25.01 -2.76 20.07
N ASN A 799 -24.95 -1.71 20.90
CA ASN A 799 -25.89 -1.43 22.01
C ASN A 799 -26.00 -2.57 23.04
N VAL A 800 -24.96 -3.39 23.19
CA VAL A 800 -24.87 -4.44 24.22
C VAL A 800 -24.46 -3.84 25.56
N VAL A 801 -23.59 -2.82 25.51
CA VAL A 801 -23.20 -1.97 26.64
C VAL A 801 -23.79 -0.57 26.42
N GLU A 802 -24.11 0.14 27.50
CA GLU A 802 -24.66 1.48 27.39
C GLU A 802 -23.72 2.44 26.64
N MET A 803 -24.28 3.24 25.72
CA MET A 803 -23.51 4.21 24.92
C MET A 803 -22.80 5.27 25.76
N THR A 804 -23.24 5.52 26.99
CA THR A 804 -22.59 6.39 27.97
C THR A 804 -21.18 5.90 28.32
N ALA A 805 -20.93 4.60 28.33
CA ALA A 805 -19.62 4.02 28.61
C ALA A 805 -18.55 4.42 27.57
N ALA A 806 -18.94 4.82 26.36
CA ALA A 806 -17.99 5.36 25.39
C ALA A 806 -17.38 6.69 25.83
N ALA A 807 -18.01 7.44 26.74
CA ALA A 807 -17.43 8.66 27.29
C ALA A 807 -16.07 8.37 27.94
N GLU A 808 -15.95 7.27 28.69
CA GLU A 808 -14.70 6.84 29.32
C GLU A 808 -13.61 6.48 28.30
N ILE A 809 -13.97 6.02 27.10
CA ILE A 809 -13.03 5.70 26.03
C ILE A 809 -12.61 6.97 25.29
N TYR A 810 -13.55 7.87 25.03
CA TYR A 810 -13.32 9.09 24.25
C TYR A 810 -12.33 10.05 24.91
N LYS A 811 -12.19 9.98 26.24
CA LYS A 811 -11.18 10.73 27.02
C LYS A 811 -9.76 10.55 26.48
N TYR A 812 -9.45 9.37 25.95
CA TYR A 812 -8.11 9.02 25.49
C TYR A 812 -7.85 9.41 24.03
N TYR A 813 -8.86 9.88 23.27
CA TYR A 813 -8.76 10.08 21.82
C TYR A 813 -7.61 11.00 21.37
N VAL A 814 -7.28 12.04 22.15
CA VAL A 814 -6.15 12.93 21.84
C VAL A 814 -4.83 12.33 22.32
N LYS A 815 -4.79 11.81 23.57
CA LYS A 815 -3.56 11.29 24.19
C LYS A 815 -2.99 10.08 23.43
N THR A 816 -3.84 9.17 23.00
CA THR A 816 -3.45 7.89 22.36
C THR A 816 -3.86 7.83 20.89
N TYR A 817 -3.85 8.98 20.20
CA TYR A 817 -4.36 9.08 18.82
C TYR A 817 -3.63 8.18 17.82
N ASN A 818 -2.30 8.04 17.95
CA ASN A 818 -1.52 7.18 17.06
C ASN A 818 -1.83 5.69 17.27
N ASP A 819 -2.08 5.30 18.53
CA ASP A 819 -2.24 3.90 18.93
C ASP A 819 -3.67 3.39 18.77
N PHE A 820 -4.67 4.24 19.03
CA PHE A 820 -6.10 3.85 19.09
C PHE A 820 -7.04 4.82 18.37
N GLY A 821 -6.53 5.90 17.76
CA GLY A 821 -7.36 6.98 17.24
C GLY A 821 -8.33 6.54 16.14
N ASP A 822 -7.96 5.59 15.29
CA ASP A 822 -8.82 5.03 14.26
C ASP A 822 -9.99 4.21 14.84
N ILE A 823 -9.72 3.34 15.83
CA ILE A 823 -10.74 2.54 16.53
C ILE A 823 -11.75 3.47 17.24
N ILE A 824 -11.25 4.47 17.97
CA ILE A 824 -12.09 5.43 18.68
C ILE A 824 -12.90 6.28 17.69
N LYS A 825 -12.30 6.71 16.58
CA LYS A 825 -12.98 7.49 15.53
C LYS A 825 -14.08 6.69 14.84
N GLU A 826 -13.87 5.41 14.57
CA GLU A 826 -14.91 4.55 14.00
C GLU A 826 -16.04 4.33 15.01
N THR A 827 -15.71 4.12 16.28
CA THR A 827 -16.68 4.03 17.37
C THR A 827 -17.55 5.30 17.44
N LEU A 828 -16.93 6.48 17.44
CA LEU A 828 -17.62 7.79 17.37
C LEU A 828 -18.57 7.90 16.18
N SER A 829 -18.12 7.45 15.00
CA SER A 829 -18.92 7.47 13.78
C SER A 829 -20.14 6.57 13.89
N LYS A 830 -19.96 5.35 14.40
CA LYS A 830 -21.01 4.34 14.53
C LYS A 830 -22.01 4.68 15.64
N THR A 831 -21.58 5.15 16.82
CA THR A 831 -22.52 5.59 17.88
C THR A 831 -23.39 6.74 17.39
N ARG A 832 -22.82 7.68 16.62
CA ARG A 832 -23.58 8.77 16.01
C ARG A 832 -24.57 8.28 14.95
N HIS A 833 -24.20 7.28 14.16
CA HIS A 833 -25.10 6.69 13.18
C HIS A 833 -26.30 6.01 13.84
N ASN A 834 -26.04 5.26 14.93
CA ASN A 834 -27.08 4.56 15.69
C ASN A 834 -28.05 5.52 16.38
N ASN A 835 -27.52 6.51 17.12
CA ASN A 835 -28.34 7.50 17.80
C ASN A 835 -27.59 8.84 17.93
N LYS A 836 -27.98 9.80 17.09
CA LYS A 836 -27.35 11.12 17.00
C LYS A 836 -27.44 11.94 18.29
N ILE A 837 -28.56 11.83 19.02
CA ILE A 837 -28.79 12.61 20.24
C ILE A 837 -28.03 11.98 21.41
N GLN A 838 -28.16 10.67 21.58
CA GLN A 838 -27.45 9.97 22.65
C GLN A 838 -25.93 10.05 22.45
N SER A 839 -25.44 9.95 21.21
CA SER A 839 -24.03 10.17 20.92
C SER A 839 -23.59 11.59 21.29
N ALA A 840 -24.39 12.61 21.02
CA ALA A 840 -24.09 13.98 21.41
C ALA A 840 -24.04 14.15 22.94
N LYS A 841 -24.96 13.48 23.67
CA LYS A 841 -24.95 13.40 25.13
C LYS A 841 -23.71 12.71 25.69
N THR A 842 -23.25 11.63 25.05
CA THR A 842 -22.00 10.95 25.44
C THR A 842 -20.77 11.85 25.22
N LEU A 843 -20.72 12.62 24.13
CA LEU A 843 -19.62 13.55 23.87
C LEU A 843 -19.53 14.65 24.93
N ILE A 844 -20.67 15.25 25.30
CA ILE A 844 -20.69 16.28 26.34
C ILE A 844 -20.35 15.68 27.71
N LEU A 845 -20.87 14.50 28.03
CA LEU A 845 -20.53 13.77 29.26
C LEU A 845 -19.02 13.54 29.39
N CYS A 846 -18.36 13.12 28.30
CA CYS A 846 -16.91 12.95 28.26
C CYS A 846 -16.17 14.24 28.64
N LEU A 847 -16.58 15.39 28.07
CA LEU A 847 -15.96 16.68 28.36
C LEU A 847 -16.23 17.12 29.81
N GLN A 848 -17.46 16.93 30.31
CA GLN A 848 -17.83 17.25 31.69
C GLN A 848 -16.97 16.48 32.69
N GLN A 849 -16.80 15.17 32.49
CA GLN A 849 -16.00 14.33 33.38
C GLN A 849 -14.51 14.73 33.36
N LEU A 850 -13.93 15.05 32.20
CA LEU A 850 -12.55 15.53 32.11
C LEU A 850 -12.37 16.88 32.81
N PHE A 851 -13.34 17.78 32.64
CA PHE A 851 -13.30 19.09 33.27
C PHE A 851 -13.40 18.99 34.80
N GLN A 852 -14.26 18.11 35.32
CA GLN A 852 -14.36 17.83 36.76
C GLN A 852 -13.05 17.27 37.32
N ALA A 853 -12.47 16.25 36.68
CA ALA A 853 -11.19 15.68 37.10
C ALA A 853 -10.06 16.73 37.11
N HIS A 854 -10.05 17.64 36.13
CA HIS A 854 -9.10 18.74 36.10
C HIS A 854 -9.33 19.75 37.24
N ALA A 855 -10.58 20.13 37.50
CA ALA A 855 -10.93 21.04 38.59
C ALA A 855 -10.59 20.45 39.97
N GLU A 856 -10.73 19.14 40.17
CA GLU A 856 -10.35 18.44 41.39
C GLU A 856 -8.83 18.37 41.61
N SER A 857 -8.04 18.38 40.52
CA SER A 857 -6.57 18.35 40.57
C SER A 857 -5.92 19.71 40.87
N GLN A 858 -6.67 20.81 40.78
CA GLN A 858 -6.20 22.15 41.10
C GLN A 858 -6.58 22.53 42.54
N ASP A 859 -5.67 23.22 43.25
CA ASP A 859 -5.96 23.71 44.61
C ASP A 859 -7.17 24.63 44.60
N ARG A 860 -8.15 24.38 45.50
CA ARG A 860 -9.47 25.06 45.55
C ARG A 860 -9.44 26.60 45.68
N ASN A 861 -8.28 27.20 45.85
CA ASN A 861 -8.07 28.64 46.04
C ASN A 861 -7.39 29.33 44.85
N SER A 862 -7.05 28.64 43.75
CA SER A 862 -6.50 29.26 42.54
C SER A 862 -7.51 29.24 41.38
N ASP A 863 -7.62 30.35 40.65
CA ASP A 863 -8.38 30.41 39.39
C ASP A 863 -7.86 29.33 38.41
N VAL A 864 -8.77 28.75 37.61
CA VAL A 864 -8.44 27.66 36.67
C VAL A 864 -7.32 28.10 35.72
N ASP A 865 -6.19 27.38 35.73
CA ASP A 865 -5.09 27.64 34.81
C ASP A 865 -5.43 27.19 33.37
N PHE A 866 -5.89 28.16 32.58
CA PHE A 866 -6.21 28.02 31.15
C PHE A 866 -5.00 27.70 30.27
N SER A 867 -3.78 27.91 30.77
CA SER A 867 -2.53 27.61 30.05
C SER A 867 -1.99 26.20 30.33
N SER A 868 -2.64 25.46 31.24
CA SER A 868 -2.25 24.10 31.56
C SER A 868 -2.37 23.18 30.33
N ALA A 869 -1.43 22.23 30.22
CA ALA A 869 -1.46 21.22 29.16
C ALA A 869 -2.76 20.38 29.20
N SER A 870 -3.30 20.15 30.40
CA SER A 870 -4.57 19.43 30.59
C SER A 870 -5.75 20.17 29.95
N PHE A 871 -5.91 21.47 30.24
CA PHE A 871 -6.97 22.29 29.64
C PHE A 871 -6.84 22.41 28.12
N THR A 872 -5.61 22.58 27.63
CA THR A 872 -5.32 22.62 26.19
C THR A 872 -5.73 21.33 25.48
N ASN A 873 -5.43 20.17 26.08
CA ASN A 873 -5.81 18.86 25.54
C ASN A 873 -7.34 18.66 25.52
N MET A 874 -8.06 19.11 26.57
CA MET A 874 -9.52 19.09 26.58
C MET A 874 -10.13 19.97 25.49
N LYS A 875 -9.57 21.16 25.28
CA LYS A 875 -10.01 22.08 24.22
C LYS A 875 -9.78 21.49 22.82
N GLU A 876 -8.62 20.87 22.59
CA GLU A 876 -8.33 20.16 21.35
C GLU A 876 -9.29 18.97 21.14
N LEU A 877 -9.62 18.22 22.19
CA LEU A 877 -10.60 17.14 22.14
C LEU A 877 -11.99 17.67 21.73
N ALA A 878 -12.45 18.75 22.36
CA ALA A 878 -13.71 19.41 22.02
C ALA A 878 -13.74 19.87 20.56
N ARG A 879 -12.64 20.48 20.08
CA ARG A 879 -12.48 20.86 18.67
C ARG A 879 -12.57 19.65 17.74
N ARG A 880 -11.89 18.54 18.05
CA ARG A 880 -11.97 17.30 17.26
C ARG A 880 -13.38 16.71 17.24
N PHE A 881 -14.09 16.70 18.36
CA PHE A 881 -15.51 16.28 18.41
C PHE A 881 -16.40 17.16 17.53
N SER A 882 -16.22 18.49 17.58
CA SER A 882 -16.96 19.44 16.75
C SER A 882 -16.78 19.16 15.25
N LEU A 883 -15.57 18.80 14.82
CA LEU A 883 -15.28 18.44 13.42
C LEU A 883 -16.05 17.20 12.95
N THR A 884 -16.46 16.31 13.86
CA THR A 884 -17.16 15.07 13.49
C THR A 884 -18.57 15.29 12.93
N PHE A 885 -19.19 16.45 13.16
CA PHE A 885 -20.52 16.79 12.64
C PHE A 885 -20.51 17.25 11.18
N GLY A 886 -19.35 17.39 10.54
CA GLY A 886 -19.23 17.78 9.13
C GLY A 886 -19.62 19.24 8.86
N TRP A 887 -19.91 19.56 7.61
CA TRP A 887 -20.31 20.91 7.16
C TRP A 887 -21.83 21.08 7.00
N ASP A 888 -22.58 19.97 6.95
CA ASP A 888 -24.03 19.96 6.81
C ASP A 888 -24.71 20.24 8.17
N GLN A 889 -24.81 21.53 8.49
CA GLN A 889 -25.38 22.03 9.75
C GLN A 889 -26.84 21.61 9.98
N VAL A 890 -27.57 21.27 8.91
CA VAL A 890 -28.97 20.84 9.02
C VAL A 890 -29.05 19.41 9.58
N LYS A 891 -28.19 18.50 9.12
CA LYS A 891 -28.20 17.10 9.58
C LYS A 891 -27.77 16.91 11.02
N SER A 892 -26.97 17.83 11.56
CA SER A 892 -26.44 17.81 12.93
C SER A 892 -27.14 18.79 13.89
N ARG A 893 -28.15 19.53 13.42
CA ARG A 893 -28.80 20.63 14.13
C ARG A 893 -29.16 20.27 15.58
N GLU A 894 -29.95 19.22 15.76
CA GLU A 894 -30.48 18.81 17.06
C GLU A 894 -29.39 18.31 18.01
N SER A 895 -28.40 17.56 17.49
CA SER A 895 -27.26 17.09 18.28
C SER A 895 -26.41 18.25 18.81
N VAL A 896 -26.12 19.25 17.97
CA VAL A 896 -25.31 20.41 18.36
C VAL A 896 -26.08 21.28 19.34
N ALA A 897 -27.39 21.48 19.14
CA ALA A 897 -28.23 22.18 20.11
C ALA A 897 -28.25 21.46 21.47
N MET A 898 -28.32 20.12 21.48
CA MET A 898 -28.25 19.32 22.71
C MET A 898 -26.91 19.51 23.46
N ILE A 899 -25.78 19.54 22.74
CA ILE A 899 -24.45 19.79 23.34
C ILE A 899 -24.41 21.14 24.04
N HIS A 900 -24.96 22.19 23.42
CA HIS A 900 -24.99 23.52 24.03
C HIS A 900 -25.92 23.56 25.24
N LYS A 901 -27.10 22.94 25.15
CA LYS A 901 -28.05 22.89 26.26
C LYS A 901 -27.44 22.24 27.51
N GLU A 902 -26.95 21.01 27.38
CA GLU A 902 -26.33 20.25 28.48
C GLU A 902 -25.04 20.93 28.98
N GLY A 903 -24.27 21.56 28.08
CA GLY A 903 -23.07 22.30 28.45
C GLY A 903 -23.33 23.58 29.24
N ILE A 904 -24.38 24.32 28.89
CA ILE A 904 -24.83 25.50 29.63
C ILE A 904 -25.39 25.09 31.00
N GLU A 905 -26.24 24.06 31.05
CA GLU A 905 -26.79 23.54 32.31
C GLU A 905 -25.66 23.13 33.28
N PHE A 906 -24.62 22.47 32.79
CA PHE A 906 -23.45 22.10 33.58
C PHE A 906 -22.61 23.31 34.04
N ALA A 907 -22.40 24.30 33.18
CA ALA A 907 -21.62 25.51 33.51
C ALA A 907 -22.23 26.31 34.69
N PHE A 908 -23.56 26.27 34.84
CA PHE A 908 -24.30 26.95 35.91
C PHE A 908 -24.76 26.04 37.05
N GLN A 909 -24.38 24.76 37.04
CA GLN A 909 -24.70 23.82 38.11
C GLN A 909 -24.06 24.27 39.43
N GLY A 910 -24.85 24.40 40.50
CA GLY A 910 -24.39 24.87 41.82
C GLY A 910 -24.44 26.39 42.06
N ALA A 911 -24.92 27.19 41.09
CA ALA A 911 -25.06 28.64 41.24
C ALA A 911 -26.15 29.09 42.26
N ALA A 912 -27.08 28.21 42.64
CA ALA A 912 -28.25 28.54 43.45
C ALA A 912 -28.00 28.63 44.97
N GLY A 913 -26.76 28.45 45.45
CA GLY A 913 -26.44 28.34 46.88
C GLY A 913 -25.46 29.36 47.45
N VAL A 914 -25.03 30.37 46.68
CA VAL A 914 -24.00 31.33 47.13
C VAL A 914 -24.50 32.76 46.94
N ASP A 915 -24.54 33.53 48.03
CA ASP A 915 -24.93 34.95 48.05
C ASP A 915 -24.05 35.79 47.10
N GLY A 916 -24.48 35.95 45.85
CA GLY A 916 -24.20 37.07 44.94
C GLY A 916 -22.75 37.49 44.65
N LYS A 917 -21.72 36.83 45.18
CA LYS A 917 -20.31 37.28 45.12
C LYS A 917 -19.31 36.28 44.53
N CYS A 918 -19.71 35.05 44.22
CA CYS A 918 -18.82 34.07 43.57
C CYS A 918 -19.33 33.70 42.17
N SER A 919 -18.42 33.68 41.20
CA SER A 919 -18.69 33.16 39.85
C SER A 919 -19.10 31.68 39.92
N PRO A 920 -19.99 31.19 39.02
CA PRO A 920 -20.32 29.77 38.95
C PRO A 920 -19.04 28.92 38.82
N PRO A 921 -18.93 27.80 39.57
CA PRO A 921 -17.68 27.02 39.66
C PRO A 921 -17.26 26.43 38.31
N ASN A 922 -18.20 26.16 37.41
CA ASN A 922 -17.95 25.53 36.11
C ASN A 922 -18.00 26.50 34.93
N LEU A 923 -17.96 27.82 35.15
CA LEU A 923 -18.17 28.81 34.09
C LEU A 923 -17.17 28.66 32.93
N SER A 924 -15.93 28.31 33.23
CA SER A 924 -14.86 28.10 32.25
C SER A 924 -15.12 26.93 31.30
N PHE A 925 -16.05 26.02 31.61
CA PHE A 925 -16.45 24.93 30.73
C PHE A 925 -17.05 25.44 29.40
N LEU A 926 -17.65 26.64 29.40
CA LEU A 926 -18.19 27.25 28.19
C LEU A 926 -17.12 27.51 27.10
N LEU A 927 -15.84 27.61 27.48
CA LEU A 927 -14.75 27.70 26.51
C LEU A 927 -14.64 26.42 25.66
N LEU A 928 -14.90 25.25 26.25
CA LEU A 928 -14.94 23.98 25.51
C LEU A 928 -16.17 23.91 24.61
N ILE A 929 -17.32 24.37 25.11
CA ILE A 929 -18.57 24.43 24.33
C ILE A 929 -18.47 25.38 23.14
N SER A 930 -17.70 26.46 23.28
CA SER A 930 -17.50 27.44 22.21
C SER A 930 -16.92 26.84 20.92
N GLU A 931 -16.19 25.73 21.00
CA GLU A 931 -15.67 24.98 19.85
C GLU A 931 -16.78 24.37 18.97
N PHE A 932 -17.99 24.19 19.52
CA PHE A 932 -19.16 23.68 18.81
C PHE A 932 -20.02 24.80 18.20
N SER A 933 -19.85 26.05 18.62
CA SER A 933 -20.68 27.19 18.19
C SER A 933 -20.65 27.45 16.69
N ASN A 934 -19.56 27.11 16.01
CA ASN A 934 -19.43 27.21 14.55
C ASN A 934 -20.32 26.21 13.79
N LYS A 935 -20.85 25.19 14.47
CA LYS A 935 -21.74 24.18 13.91
C LYS A 935 -23.23 24.50 14.10
N LEU A 936 -23.56 25.51 14.91
CA LEU A 936 -24.94 25.98 15.06
C LEU A 936 -25.41 26.77 13.84
N LEU A 937 -26.67 26.56 13.46
CA LEU A 937 -27.37 27.41 12.49
C LEU A 937 -27.64 28.78 13.13
N LYS A 938 -27.69 29.83 12.30
CA LYS A 938 -28.01 31.21 12.73
C LYS A 938 -29.23 31.33 13.67
N PRO A 939 -30.40 30.69 13.40
CA PRO A 939 -31.53 30.75 14.33
C PRO A 939 -31.24 30.09 15.68
N ASP A 940 -30.52 28.97 15.70
CA ASP A 940 -30.21 28.25 16.94
C ASP A 940 -29.18 28.99 17.79
N LYS A 941 -28.27 29.75 17.17
CA LYS A 941 -27.35 30.68 17.87
C LYS A 941 -28.05 31.80 18.65
N ARG A 942 -29.32 32.09 18.36
CA ARG A 942 -30.12 33.07 19.10
C ARG A 942 -30.90 32.41 20.25
N LEU A 943 -31.20 31.11 20.10
CA LEU A 943 -31.90 30.31 21.09
C LEU A 943 -30.96 29.86 22.21
N VAL A 944 -29.76 29.43 21.83
CA VAL A 944 -28.58 29.24 22.70
C VAL A 944 -28.07 30.61 23.12
#